data_AF-A0AAX1EJ28-F1
#
_entry.id   AF-A0AAX1EJ28-F1
#
_cell.length_a   1.000
_cell.length_b   1.000
_cell.length_c   1.000
_cell.angle_alpha   90.00
_cell.angle_beta   90.00
_cell.angle_gamma   90.00
#
_symmetry.space_group_name_H-M   'P 1'
#
loop_
_entity.id
_entity.type
_entity.pdbx_description
1 polymer ?
#
loop_
_entity_poly.entity_id
_entity_poly.type
_entity_poly.pdbx_seq_one_letter_code
_entity_poly.pdbx_strand_id
1 'polypeptide(L)'
;MKAKKIPLYLLIFLLTLGASVTVGFLSFGGMLALWPILPLAIGAFALSTSYEGEVYFQNIKNGLNKLFKPGYIKQDLAKKFLLNHFPKDKNRPEFFNDYEEQLKRVEALRKAYKKDKSLKQEKELAEKALRDMDKWFARQLFRKKKLEEEEEGITEYQRALLAWLKANGQNDMQALYKRRYYINQAAKVFSLVAGVFMGLGTSYLFAESLAAMPLLSALLAGSVFGGPIGILIASLIVMAGIAYAVQTYNSIMDMVNNEVLQKWYKNIKEKLSKGFTIGNVVRVLAVVTLVILAVALTLCTAGTWFTIAKAAKPLYTWMSKIPGFIMGIISPIVLGLSTGVFCLNNSYESYTELEELTHKDENEKHKSGFFAKIKEGFKNLRERENWLQLFNPFRLLLKITVTPIRILLFLGHLTSIGVNADRVPGIPNILTALLGVIAEGFEDLHYFMDLGGHHHHHGEKSADELRREHLDAQAGHDHSHDIPTQIVKFIFSPLYFLSAVWDWATSKLNTEDKKLSFVDACKRQRLFIFDYFPDLFSSHPPSKTAEKNEVENAYPVTSTNWKLVHAQYRIERYEEKHFNKTLVGRSTAKSKINELHQLKNELAGLETSEEAHALHNMLTEAKDKPVYNQHRWFSSPKETSTQRFINDLPQRIGAPAA
;
A
#
# COMPACT_ATOMS: atom_id res chain seq x y z
N MET A 1 14.87 7.43 12.29
CA MET A 1 14.19 7.93 11.07
C MET A 1 15.02 9.01 10.40
N LYS A 2 15.07 9.09 9.06
CA LYS A 2 15.76 10.22 8.38
C LYS A 2 14.90 11.48 8.58
N ALA A 3 15.43 12.53 9.22
CA ALA A 3 14.70 13.76 9.55
C ALA A 3 13.90 14.36 8.37
N LYS A 4 14.40 14.17 7.14
CA LYS A 4 13.73 14.57 5.88
C LYS A 4 12.35 13.94 5.64
N LYS A 5 12.01 12.83 6.30
CA LYS A 5 10.71 12.16 6.13
C LYS A 5 9.66 12.58 7.16
N ILE A 6 10.06 13.25 8.24
CA ILE A 6 9.16 13.65 9.33
C ILE A 6 8.00 14.52 8.82
N PRO A 7 8.21 15.54 7.96
CA PRO A 7 7.10 16.38 7.50
C PRO A 7 6.06 15.60 6.67
N LEU A 8 6.50 14.63 5.87
CA LEU A 8 5.59 13.81 5.06
C LEU A 8 4.74 12.89 5.95
N TYR A 9 5.34 12.23 6.94
CA TYR A 9 4.59 11.38 7.86
C TYR A 9 3.65 12.19 8.76
N LEU A 10 4.06 13.37 9.20
CA LEU A 10 3.20 14.30 9.94
C LEU A 10 2.01 14.75 9.08
N LEU A 11 2.25 15.11 7.81
CA LEU A 11 1.19 15.47 6.88
C LEU A 11 0.20 14.31 6.69
N ILE A 12 0.68 13.09 6.45
CA ILE A 12 -0.18 11.91 6.31
C ILE A 12 -1.03 11.72 7.57
N PHE A 13 -0.41 11.76 8.75
CA PHE A 13 -1.11 11.60 10.02
C PHE A 13 -2.21 12.65 10.23
N LEU A 14 -1.90 13.93 10.00
CA LEU A 14 -2.88 15.01 10.15
C LEU A 14 -4.02 14.90 9.13
N LEU A 15 -3.75 14.46 7.89
CA LEU A 15 -4.77 14.22 6.88
C LEU A 15 -5.67 13.05 7.28
N THR A 16 -5.09 11.95 7.75
CA THR A 16 -5.82 10.79 8.28
C THR A 16 -6.74 11.23 9.42
N LEU A 17 -6.24 12.03 10.36
CA LEU A 17 -7.05 12.56 11.46
C LEU A 17 -8.25 13.37 10.95
N GLY A 18 -8.05 14.25 9.95
CA GLY A 18 -9.14 15.02 9.35
C GLY A 18 -10.21 14.16 8.67
N ALA A 19 -9.80 13.13 7.93
CA ALA A 19 -10.70 12.17 7.30
C ALA A 19 -11.48 11.34 8.34
N SER A 20 -10.78 10.73 9.30
CA SER A 20 -11.38 9.92 10.35
C SER A 20 -12.38 10.71 11.19
N VAL A 21 -12.07 11.96 11.56
CA VAL A 21 -12.99 12.81 12.31
C VAL A 21 -14.25 13.14 11.50
N THR A 22 -14.13 13.35 10.20
CA THR A 22 -15.29 13.62 9.32
C THR A 22 -16.23 12.42 9.30
N VAL A 23 -15.70 11.21 9.12
CA VAL A 23 -16.50 9.98 9.17
C VAL A 23 -17.08 9.74 10.56
N GLY A 24 -16.31 10.02 11.61
CA GLY A 24 -16.79 9.96 12.98
C GLY A 24 -18.04 10.82 13.17
N PHE A 25 -18.02 12.07 12.70
CA PHE A 25 -19.17 12.97 12.81
C PHE A 25 -20.35 12.57 11.90
N LEU A 26 -20.09 12.01 10.71
CA LEU A 26 -21.16 11.44 9.87
C LEU A 26 -21.85 10.29 10.62
N SER A 27 -21.06 9.39 11.20
CA SER A 27 -21.54 8.24 11.96
C SER A 27 -22.28 8.65 13.24
N PHE A 28 -21.77 9.67 13.94
CA PHE A 28 -22.42 10.29 15.09
C PHE A 28 -23.80 10.83 14.71
N GLY A 29 -23.85 11.63 13.65
CA GLY A 29 -25.09 12.23 13.16
C GLY A 29 -26.10 11.17 12.73
N GLY A 30 -25.69 10.23 11.88
CA GLY A 30 -26.58 9.16 11.42
C GLY A 30 -27.10 8.31 12.56
N MET A 31 -26.23 7.94 13.51
CA MET A 31 -26.66 7.21 14.70
C MET A 31 -27.71 7.99 15.49
N LEU A 32 -27.53 9.30 15.73
CA LEU A 32 -28.55 10.11 16.39
C LEU A 32 -29.86 10.20 15.60
N ALA A 33 -29.78 10.23 14.28
CA ALA A 33 -30.96 10.28 13.41
C ALA A 33 -31.72 8.95 13.42
N LEU A 34 -31.01 7.82 13.53
CA LEU A 34 -31.60 6.49 13.62
C LEU A 34 -32.11 6.18 15.03
N TRP A 35 -31.26 6.38 16.03
CA TRP A 35 -31.52 6.21 17.45
C TRP A 35 -30.93 7.38 18.25
N PRO A 36 -31.77 8.29 18.79
CA PRO A 36 -31.32 9.49 19.50
C PRO A 36 -30.78 9.19 20.91
N ILE A 37 -29.80 8.30 20.99
CA ILE A 37 -29.14 7.82 22.21
C ILE A 37 -27.68 8.27 22.12
N LEU A 38 -27.34 9.30 22.89
CA LEU A 38 -26.03 9.94 22.83
C LEU A 38 -24.84 8.98 23.05
N PRO A 39 -24.88 8.02 24.01
CA PRO A 39 -23.81 7.03 24.14
C PRO A 39 -23.59 6.18 22.88
N LEU A 40 -24.66 5.81 22.16
CA LEU A 40 -24.54 5.04 20.92
C LEU A 40 -23.92 5.88 19.81
N ALA A 41 -24.30 7.15 19.71
CA ALA A 41 -23.70 8.07 18.73
C ALA A 41 -22.21 8.32 18.99
N ILE A 42 -21.81 8.47 20.27
CA ILE A 42 -20.40 8.56 20.66
C ILE A 42 -19.66 7.25 20.34
N GLY A 43 -20.30 6.10 20.60
CA GLY A 43 -19.75 4.79 20.23
C GLY A 43 -19.54 4.65 18.72
N ALA A 44 -20.53 5.06 17.91
CA ALA A 44 -20.44 5.06 16.45
C ALA A 44 -19.32 5.99 15.95
N PHE A 45 -19.17 7.18 16.54
CA PHE A 45 -18.05 8.07 16.25
C PHE A 45 -16.71 7.39 16.51
N ALA A 46 -16.54 6.79 17.70
CA ALA A 46 -15.28 6.21 18.14
C ALA A 46 -14.89 4.98 17.31
N LEU A 47 -15.86 4.09 17.03
CA LEU A 47 -15.63 2.87 16.24
C LEU A 47 -15.26 3.22 14.81
N SER A 48 -16.06 4.03 14.12
CA SER A 48 -15.78 4.43 12.73
C SER A 48 -14.43 5.13 12.60
N THR A 49 -14.10 6.08 13.49
CA THR A 49 -12.79 6.77 13.48
C THR A 49 -11.62 5.79 13.64
N SER A 50 -11.76 4.78 14.50
CA SER A 50 -10.68 3.86 14.87
C SER A 50 -10.44 2.78 13.81
N TYR A 51 -11.50 2.24 13.22
CA TYR A 51 -11.38 1.24 12.15
C TYR A 51 -10.93 1.88 10.84
N GLU A 52 -11.54 2.99 10.45
CA GLU A 52 -11.22 3.66 9.17
C GLU A 52 -9.88 4.38 9.18
N GLY A 53 -9.31 4.68 10.35
CA GLY A 53 -8.04 5.40 10.45
C GLY A 53 -6.91 4.75 9.66
N GLU A 54 -6.80 3.42 9.69
CA GLU A 54 -5.77 2.70 8.93
C GLU A 54 -6.05 2.69 7.43
N VAL A 55 -7.31 2.48 7.04
CA VAL A 55 -7.77 2.54 5.64
C VAL A 55 -7.45 3.91 5.04
N TYR A 56 -7.80 4.99 5.74
CA TYR A 56 -7.46 6.35 5.32
C TYR A 56 -5.96 6.59 5.29
N PHE A 57 -5.20 6.11 6.28
CA PHE A 57 -3.75 6.25 6.29
C PHE A 57 -3.10 5.65 5.03
N GLN A 58 -3.48 4.42 4.67
CA GLN A 58 -2.93 3.76 3.48
C GLN A 58 -3.41 4.45 2.19
N ASN A 59 -4.70 4.80 2.08
CA ASN A 59 -5.24 5.49 0.92
C ASN A 59 -4.59 6.86 0.69
N ILE A 60 -4.40 7.66 1.75
CA ILE A 60 -3.75 8.97 1.68
C ILE A 60 -2.28 8.81 1.30
N LYS A 61 -1.56 7.89 1.96
CA LYS A 61 -0.16 7.59 1.66
C LYS A 61 0.02 7.15 0.21
N ASN A 62 -0.85 6.28 -0.30
CA ASN A 62 -0.83 5.81 -1.69
C ASN A 62 -1.16 6.96 -2.65
N GLY A 63 -2.20 7.75 -2.37
CA GLY A 63 -2.58 8.91 -3.18
C GLY A 63 -1.46 9.95 -3.27
N LEU A 64 -0.82 10.31 -2.16
CA LEU A 64 0.33 11.22 -2.15
C LEU A 64 1.52 10.65 -2.93
N ASN A 65 1.80 9.35 -2.80
CA ASN A 65 2.83 8.70 -3.60
C ASN A 65 2.52 8.80 -5.09
N LYS A 66 1.27 8.56 -5.51
CA LYS A 66 0.86 8.67 -6.92
C LYS A 66 0.90 10.11 -7.44
N LEU A 67 0.57 11.10 -6.61
CA LEU A 67 0.59 12.52 -6.96
C LEU A 67 2.01 13.04 -7.17
N PHE A 68 2.91 12.72 -6.24
CA PHE A 68 4.21 13.37 -6.14
C PHE A 68 5.38 12.52 -6.65
N LYS A 69 5.23 11.20 -6.84
CA LYS A 69 6.30 10.35 -7.36
C LYS A 69 6.52 10.61 -8.85
N PRO A 70 7.72 11.06 -9.27
CA PRO A 70 7.99 11.34 -10.67
C PRO A 70 7.88 10.09 -11.54
N GLY A 71 7.15 10.21 -12.65
CA GLY A 71 6.99 9.13 -13.62
C GLY A 71 6.15 7.94 -13.11
N TYR A 72 5.26 8.15 -12.14
CA TYR A 72 4.41 7.09 -11.56
C TYR A 72 3.67 6.28 -12.63
N ILE A 73 2.93 6.92 -13.54
CA ILE A 73 2.14 6.23 -14.58
C ILE A 73 3.03 5.38 -15.49
N LYS A 74 4.21 5.89 -15.86
CA LYS A 74 5.19 5.13 -16.67
C LYS A 74 5.67 3.89 -15.92
N GLN A 75 5.94 4.01 -14.62
CA GLN A 75 6.35 2.87 -13.80
C GLN A 75 5.23 1.85 -13.65
N ASP A 76 3.99 2.28 -13.40
CA ASP A 76 2.83 1.38 -13.32
C ASP A 76 2.62 0.59 -14.62
N LEU A 77 2.64 1.28 -15.77
CA LEU A 77 2.51 0.64 -17.08
C LEU A 77 3.68 -0.29 -17.39
N ALA A 78 4.90 0.08 -16.99
CA ALA A 78 6.07 -0.77 -17.17
C ALA A 78 5.97 -2.07 -16.35
N LYS A 79 5.46 -2.00 -15.12
CA LYS A 79 5.17 -3.20 -14.31
C LYS A 79 4.12 -4.09 -14.98
N LYS A 80 3.02 -3.50 -15.45
CA LYS A 80 1.97 -4.22 -16.19
C LYS A 80 2.50 -4.88 -17.46
N PHE A 81 3.40 -4.20 -18.14
CA PHE A 81 4.07 -4.75 -19.31
C PHE A 81 4.95 -5.96 -18.93
N LEU A 82 5.78 -5.84 -17.88
CA LEU A 82 6.60 -6.96 -17.38
C LEU A 82 5.78 -8.14 -16.82
N LEU A 83 4.56 -7.89 -16.35
CA LEU A 83 3.64 -8.96 -15.96
C LEU A 83 3.12 -9.73 -17.18
N ASN A 84 2.68 -9.01 -18.21
CA ASN A 84 1.91 -9.57 -19.31
C ASN A 84 2.74 -10.02 -20.51
N HIS A 85 3.92 -9.44 -20.72
CA HIS A 85 4.74 -9.65 -21.92
C HIS A 85 6.11 -10.25 -21.62
N PHE A 86 6.34 -10.79 -20.42
CA PHE A 86 7.64 -11.37 -20.10
C PHE A 86 7.92 -12.59 -20.99
N PRO A 87 9.05 -12.61 -21.71
CA PRO A 87 9.37 -13.70 -22.63
C PRO A 87 9.63 -15.01 -21.87
N LYS A 88 8.98 -16.08 -22.33
CA LYS A 88 9.16 -17.45 -21.81
C LYS A 88 10.33 -18.18 -22.46
N ASP A 89 10.73 -17.75 -23.66
CA ASP A 89 11.79 -18.38 -24.44
C ASP A 89 13.17 -17.98 -23.92
N LYS A 90 14.15 -18.88 -24.09
CA LYS A 90 15.54 -18.62 -23.70
C LYS A 90 16.25 -17.61 -24.60
N ASN A 91 15.78 -17.43 -25.84
CA ASN A 91 16.32 -16.46 -26.78
C ASN A 91 15.65 -15.08 -26.59
N ARG A 92 15.99 -14.42 -25.48
CA ARG A 92 15.42 -13.15 -25.04
C ARG A 92 16.53 -12.16 -24.68
N PRO A 93 16.28 -10.84 -24.69
CA PRO A 93 17.26 -9.85 -24.23
C PRO A 93 17.79 -10.20 -22.84
N GLU A 94 19.10 -10.01 -22.65
CA GLU A 94 19.81 -10.38 -21.41
C GLU A 94 19.19 -9.75 -20.16
N PHE A 95 18.59 -8.55 -20.28
CA PHE A 95 17.81 -7.91 -19.23
C PHE A 95 16.80 -8.82 -18.54
N PHE A 96 16.08 -9.65 -19.28
CA PHE A 96 15.07 -10.53 -18.69
C PHE A 96 15.71 -11.66 -17.87
N ASN A 97 16.91 -12.11 -18.23
CA ASN A 97 17.66 -13.10 -17.44
C ASN A 97 18.14 -12.47 -16.12
N ASP A 98 18.79 -11.31 -16.19
CA ASP A 98 19.24 -10.59 -15.00
C ASP A 98 18.08 -10.24 -14.06
N TYR A 99 16.92 -9.88 -14.62
CA TYR A 99 15.74 -9.52 -13.84
C TYR A 99 15.22 -10.72 -13.05
N GLU A 100 15.19 -11.89 -13.67
CA GLU A 100 14.77 -13.14 -13.05
C GLU A 100 15.75 -13.59 -11.95
N GLU A 101 17.05 -13.50 -12.20
CA GLU A 101 18.09 -13.79 -11.20
C GLU A 101 17.99 -12.85 -10.00
N GLN A 102 17.80 -11.56 -10.25
CA GLN A 102 17.66 -10.56 -9.19
C GLN A 102 16.38 -10.78 -8.36
N LEU A 103 15.28 -11.25 -8.97
CA LEU A 103 14.06 -11.64 -8.25
C LEU A 103 14.33 -12.82 -7.32
N LYS A 104 14.95 -13.89 -7.83
CA LYS A 104 15.30 -15.08 -7.05
C LYS A 104 16.23 -14.73 -5.87
N ARG A 105 17.23 -13.89 -6.11
CA ARG A 105 18.14 -13.38 -5.07
C ARG A 105 17.41 -12.58 -3.99
N VAL A 106 16.45 -11.72 -4.35
CA VAL A 106 15.65 -10.97 -3.37
C VAL A 106 14.84 -11.90 -2.50
N GLU A 107 14.20 -12.93 -3.08
CA GLU A 107 13.43 -13.90 -2.29
C GLU A 107 14.32 -14.73 -1.38
N ALA A 108 15.46 -15.21 -1.87
CA ALA A 108 16.43 -15.93 -1.06
C ALA A 108 16.89 -15.10 0.15
N LEU A 109 17.23 -13.82 -0.06
CA LEU A 109 17.59 -12.89 1.01
C LEU A 109 16.43 -12.56 1.95
N ARG A 110 15.18 -12.52 1.46
CA ARG A 110 13.99 -12.37 2.32
C ARG A 110 13.80 -13.57 3.22
N LYS A 111 13.95 -14.79 2.68
CA LYS A 111 13.88 -16.05 3.44
C LYS A 111 15.00 -16.13 4.46
N ALA A 112 16.24 -15.83 4.07
CA ALA A 112 17.39 -15.80 4.97
C ALA A 112 17.24 -14.72 6.06
N TYR A 113 16.78 -13.51 5.72
CA TYR A 113 16.54 -12.43 6.68
C TYR A 113 15.47 -12.76 7.75
N LYS A 114 14.55 -13.70 7.47
CA LYS A 114 13.62 -14.18 8.50
C LYS A 114 14.37 -14.95 9.60
N LYS A 115 15.49 -15.61 9.27
CA LYS A 115 16.35 -16.38 10.18
C LYS A 115 17.47 -15.52 10.77
N ASP A 116 18.21 -14.80 9.93
CA ASP A 116 19.31 -13.91 10.34
C ASP A 116 19.01 -12.44 10.01
N LYS A 117 18.79 -11.64 11.06
CA LYS A 117 18.53 -10.20 10.92
C LYS A 117 19.77 -9.39 10.52
N SER A 118 20.97 -9.95 10.61
CA SER A 118 22.21 -9.29 10.18
C SER A 118 22.21 -8.98 8.69
N LEU A 119 21.51 -9.79 7.88
CA LEU A 119 21.35 -9.67 6.43
C LEU A 119 20.45 -8.50 5.99
N LYS A 120 20.05 -7.62 6.92
CA LYS A 120 19.16 -6.48 6.64
C LYS A 120 19.73 -5.60 5.53
N GLN A 121 21.04 -5.34 5.56
CA GLN A 121 21.69 -4.46 4.58
C GLN A 121 21.73 -5.10 3.20
N GLU A 122 22.17 -6.36 3.07
CA GLU A 122 22.18 -7.08 1.79
C GLU A 122 20.77 -7.19 1.19
N LYS A 123 19.78 -7.59 2.00
CA LYS A 123 18.37 -7.65 1.57
C LYS A 123 17.89 -6.30 1.06
N GLU A 124 18.13 -5.25 1.85
CA GLU A 124 17.73 -3.90 1.47
C GLU A 124 18.40 -3.42 0.20
N LEU A 125 19.65 -3.81 -0.07
CA LEU A 125 20.40 -3.49 -1.30
C LEU A 125 19.85 -4.25 -2.50
N ALA A 126 19.57 -5.55 -2.37
CA ALA A 126 19.01 -6.38 -3.42
C ALA A 126 17.62 -5.90 -3.86
N GLU A 127 16.71 -5.63 -2.92
CA GLU A 127 15.37 -5.07 -3.24
C GLU A 127 15.48 -3.70 -3.92
N LYS A 128 16.51 -2.97 -3.55
CA LYS A 128 16.82 -1.64 -4.07
C LYS A 128 17.36 -1.71 -5.51
N ALA A 129 18.16 -2.73 -5.84
CA ALA A 129 18.65 -3.00 -7.19
C ALA A 129 17.51 -3.44 -8.10
N LEU A 130 16.65 -4.35 -7.64
CA LEU A 130 15.43 -4.76 -8.36
C LEU A 130 14.51 -3.56 -8.68
N ARG A 131 14.29 -2.67 -7.69
CA ARG A 131 13.55 -1.40 -7.92
C ARG A 131 14.25 -0.44 -8.88
N ASP A 132 15.55 -0.56 -9.06
CA ASP A 132 16.31 0.24 -10.03
C ASP A 132 16.16 -0.36 -11.44
N MET A 133 16.13 -1.70 -11.57
CA MET A 133 15.73 -2.40 -12.81
C MET A 133 14.33 -2.01 -13.28
N ASP A 134 13.32 -2.04 -12.39
CA ASP A 134 11.95 -1.65 -12.72
C ASP A 134 11.88 -0.22 -13.32
N LYS A 135 12.64 0.70 -12.73
CA LYS A 135 12.66 2.12 -13.17
C LYS A 135 13.44 2.30 -14.46
N TRP A 136 14.56 1.58 -14.61
CA TRP A 136 15.35 1.62 -15.83
C TRP A 136 14.56 1.06 -17.00
N PHE A 137 13.90 -0.09 -16.82
CA PHE A 137 13.00 -0.67 -17.80
C PHE A 137 11.88 0.30 -18.20
N ALA A 138 11.25 0.98 -17.23
CA ALA A 138 10.25 2.01 -17.51
C ALA A 138 10.81 3.19 -18.33
N ARG A 139 12.10 3.54 -18.20
CA ARG A 139 12.72 4.55 -19.08
C ARG A 139 12.85 4.05 -20.51
N GLN A 140 13.26 2.80 -20.69
CA GLN A 140 13.43 2.21 -22.02
C GLN A 140 12.09 2.08 -22.74
N LEU A 141 11.06 1.56 -22.05
CA LEU A 141 9.71 1.42 -22.61
C LEU A 141 9.14 2.77 -23.10
N PHE A 142 9.39 3.85 -22.36
CA PHE A 142 8.88 5.19 -22.66
C PHE A 142 9.95 6.18 -23.16
N ARG A 143 11.01 5.67 -23.81
CA ARG A 143 12.02 6.49 -24.48
C ARG A 143 11.36 7.29 -25.61
N LYS A 144 11.82 8.52 -25.85
CA LYS A 144 11.26 9.38 -26.91
C LYS A 144 11.92 9.03 -28.23
N LYS A 145 11.16 9.01 -29.34
CA LYS A 145 11.65 8.75 -30.70
C LYS A 145 12.90 9.55 -31.10
N LYS A 146 12.95 10.86 -30.78
CA LYS A 146 14.14 11.69 -31.06
C LYS A 146 15.42 11.19 -30.38
N LEU A 147 15.30 10.57 -29.20
CA LEU A 147 16.41 9.95 -28.47
C LEU A 147 16.70 8.52 -28.96
N GLU A 148 15.87 7.95 -29.84
CA GLU A 148 16.14 6.64 -30.45
C GLU A 148 17.00 6.77 -31.72
N GLU A 149 17.06 7.96 -32.30
CA GLU A 149 17.89 8.30 -33.48
C GLU A 149 19.32 8.74 -33.10
N GLU A 150 19.54 9.11 -31.83
CA GLU A 150 20.87 9.35 -31.25
C GLU A 150 21.46 8.00 -30.81
N GLU A 151 22.31 7.39 -31.65
CA GLU A 151 23.00 6.12 -31.36
C GLU A 151 24.17 6.27 -30.36
N GLU A 152 24.63 7.49 -30.10
CA GLU A 152 25.74 7.75 -29.18
C GLU A 152 25.39 7.37 -27.73
N GLY A 153 26.14 6.42 -27.16
CA GLY A 153 26.04 6.02 -25.75
C GLY A 153 24.98 4.96 -25.42
N ILE A 154 24.44 4.24 -26.41
CA ILE A 154 23.57 3.07 -26.18
C ILE A 154 24.40 1.78 -26.20
N THR A 155 24.43 1.05 -25.09
CA THR A 155 25.11 -0.26 -25.00
C THR A 155 24.38 -1.34 -25.80
N GLU A 156 25.08 -2.40 -26.21
CA GLU A 156 24.44 -3.55 -26.88
C GLU A 156 23.31 -4.17 -26.06
N TYR A 157 23.51 -4.28 -24.75
CA TYR A 157 22.49 -4.71 -23.79
C TYR A 157 21.19 -3.91 -23.90
N GLN A 158 21.31 -2.58 -23.97
CA GLN A 158 20.18 -1.67 -24.12
C GLN A 158 19.57 -1.75 -25.53
N ARG A 159 20.40 -1.87 -26.58
CA ARG A 159 19.98 -1.99 -27.97
C ARG A 159 19.13 -3.24 -28.20
N ALA A 160 19.56 -4.37 -27.67
CA ALA A 160 18.82 -5.64 -27.73
C ALA A 160 17.44 -5.53 -27.07
N LEU A 161 17.37 -4.91 -25.88
CA LEU A 161 16.09 -4.68 -25.21
C LEU A 161 15.18 -3.74 -26.02
N LEU A 162 15.70 -2.64 -26.54
CA LEU A 162 14.91 -1.68 -27.32
C LEU A 162 14.36 -2.30 -28.61
N ALA A 163 15.16 -3.07 -29.34
CA ALA A 163 14.72 -3.80 -30.52
C ALA A 163 13.57 -4.76 -30.18
N TRP A 164 13.72 -5.51 -29.08
CA TRP A 164 12.67 -6.41 -28.62
C TRP A 164 11.40 -5.66 -28.19
N LEU A 165 11.53 -4.54 -27.46
CA LEU A 165 10.38 -3.74 -27.03
C LEU A 165 9.58 -3.19 -28.22
N LYS A 166 10.26 -2.70 -29.26
CA LYS A 166 9.63 -2.22 -30.50
C LYS A 166 8.76 -3.30 -31.15
N ALA A 167 9.22 -4.55 -31.15
CA ALA A 167 8.51 -5.68 -31.71
C ALA A 167 7.37 -6.21 -30.80
N ASN A 168 7.40 -5.93 -29.50
CA ASN A 168 6.51 -6.55 -28.51
C ASN A 168 5.55 -5.55 -27.81
N GLY A 169 5.03 -4.56 -28.54
CA GLY A 169 3.94 -3.70 -28.03
C GLY A 169 4.38 -2.41 -27.32
N GLN A 170 5.61 -1.93 -27.52
CA GLN A 170 6.04 -0.64 -26.96
C GLN A 170 5.15 0.53 -27.40
N ASN A 171 4.74 0.58 -28.67
CA ASN A 171 3.89 1.63 -29.20
C ASN A 171 2.54 1.69 -28.49
N ASP A 172 1.94 0.53 -28.20
CA ASP A 172 0.66 0.43 -27.50
C ASP A 172 0.76 0.96 -26.08
N MET A 173 1.84 0.62 -25.36
CA MET A 173 2.09 1.16 -24.03
C MET A 173 2.31 2.68 -24.05
N GLN A 174 3.04 3.20 -25.03
CA GLN A 174 3.24 4.64 -25.19
C GLN A 174 1.94 5.39 -25.51
N ALA A 175 1.06 4.81 -26.34
CA ALA A 175 -0.26 5.35 -26.61
C ALA A 175 -1.15 5.32 -25.35
N LEU A 176 -1.14 4.21 -24.61
CA LEU A 176 -1.86 4.06 -23.35
C LEU A 176 -1.38 5.08 -22.30
N TYR A 177 -0.08 5.35 -22.22
CA TYR A 177 0.48 6.39 -21.36
C TYR A 177 -0.08 7.78 -21.68
N LYS A 178 -0.17 8.16 -22.97
CA LYS A 178 -0.76 9.45 -23.37
C LYS A 178 -2.20 9.57 -22.88
N ARG A 179 -3.02 8.53 -23.08
CA ARG A 179 -4.40 8.51 -22.59
C ARG A 179 -4.47 8.62 -21.07
N ARG A 180 -3.71 7.80 -20.34
CA ARG A 180 -3.69 7.81 -18.87
C ARG A 180 -3.13 9.12 -18.30
N TYR A 181 -2.23 9.81 -19.02
CA TYR A 181 -1.75 11.13 -18.61
C TYR A 181 -2.87 12.17 -18.55
N TYR A 182 -3.74 12.23 -19.58
CA TYR A 182 -4.87 13.16 -19.57
C TYR A 182 -5.92 12.80 -18.52
N ILE A 183 -6.24 11.50 -18.37
CA ILE A 183 -7.12 11.02 -17.30
C ILE A 183 -6.57 11.43 -15.93
N ASN A 184 -5.27 11.27 -15.72
CA ASN A 184 -4.61 11.69 -14.48
C ASN A 184 -4.70 13.20 -14.21
N GLN A 185 -4.66 14.05 -15.23
CA GLN A 185 -4.88 15.49 -15.04
C GLN A 185 -6.35 15.80 -14.69
N ALA A 186 -7.29 15.17 -15.40
CA ALA A 186 -8.72 15.31 -15.09
C ALA A 186 -9.04 14.82 -13.67
N ALA A 187 -8.46 13.69 -13.26
CA ALA A 187 -8.60 13.14 -11.92
C ALA A 187 -8.12 14.12 -10.85
N LYS A 188 -6.98 14.80 -11.06
CA LYS A 188 -6.49 15.82 -10.12
C LYS A 188 -7.46 16.99 -9.97
N VAL A 189 -7.97 17.51 -11.08
CA VAL A 189 -8.90 18.64 -11.08
C VAL A 189 -10.21 18.23 -10.39
N PHE A 190 -10.80 17.10 -10.78
CA PHE A 190 -12.03 16.59 -10.16
C PHE A 190 -11.85 16.35 -8.67
N SER A 191 -10.74 15.73 -8.26
CA SER A 191 -10.49 15.42 -6.86
C SER A 191 -10.26 16.68 -6.01
N LEU A 192 -9.62 17.72 -6.57
CA LEU A 192 -9.51 19.01 -5.90
C LEU A 192 -10.89 19.63 -5.67
N VAL A 193 -11.76 19.61 -6.68
CA VAL A 193 -13.14 20.10 -6.57
C VAL A 193 -13.92 19.30 -5.53
N ALA A 194 -13.81 17.98 -5.55
CA ALA A 194 -14.42 17.10 -4.55
C ALA A 194 -13.92 17.38 -3.14
N GLY A 195 -12.63 17.62 -2.95
CA GLY A 195 -12.05 17.99 -1.65
C GLY A 195 -12.53 19.35 -1.13
N VAL A 196 -12.70 20.34 -2.00
CA VAL A 196 -13.30 21.63 -1.62
C VAL A 196 -14.73 21.43 -1.14
N PHE A 197 -15.54 20.67 -1.88
CA PHE A 197 -16.91 20.37 -1.47
C PHE A 197 -16.99 19.53 -0.20
N MET A 198 -16.05 18.61 0.01
CA MET A 198 -15.97 17.84 1.25
C MET A 198 -15.64 18.75 2.42
N GLY A 199 -14.64 19.63 2.31
CA GLY A 199 -14.32 20.59 3.38
C GLY A 199 -15.52 21.50 3.70
N LEU A 200 -16.20 22.01 2.68
CA LEU A 200 -17.44 22.76 2.86
C LEU A 200 -18.52 21.90 3.54
N GLY A 201 -18.75 20.67 3.09
CA GLY A 201 -19.69 19.75 3.71
C GLY A 201 -19.37 19.48 5.18
N THR A 202 -18.11 19.19 5.49
CA THR A 202 -17.64 18.95 6.86
C THR A 202 -17.94 20.14 7.77
N SER A 203 -17.89 21.39 7.29
CA SER A 203 -18.28 22.53 8.14
C SER A 203 -19.77 22.53 8.52
N TYR A 204 -20.65 22.15 7.59
CA TYR A 204 -22.09 21.99 7.86
C TYR A 204 -22.34 20.80 8.80
N LEU A 205 -21.58 19.71 8.64
CA LEU A 205 -21.63 18.55 9.52
C LEU A 205 -21.21 18.89 10.96
N PHE A 206 -20.12 19.65 11.13
CA PHE A 206 -19.73 20.17 12.44
C PHE A 206 -20.83 21.03 13.03
N ALA A 207 -21.42 21.93 12.24
CA ALA A 207 -22.50 22.79 12.72
C ALA A 207 -23.70 21.99 13.25
N GLU A 208 -24.10 20.95 12.54
CA GLU A 208 -25.18 20.05 12.96
C GLU A 208 -24.80 19.25 14.23
N SER A 209 -23.61 18.66 14.26
CA SER A 209 -23.15 17.82 15.37
C SER A 209 -23.01 18.61 16.67
N LEU A 210 -22.54 19.86 16.59
CA LEU A 210 -22.43 20.75 17.74
C LEU A 210 -23.80 21.16 18.28
N ALA A 211 -24.79 21.39 17.41
CA ALA A 211 -26.15 21.70 17.84
C ALA A 211 -26.78 20.55 18.65
N ALA A 212 -26.39 19.30 18.38
CA ALA A 212 -26.83 18.13 19.13
C ALA A 212 -26.14 17.94 20.50
N MET A 213 -25.06 18.69 20.78
CA MET A 213 -24.29 18.60 22.04
C MET A 213 -24.24 19.97 22.74
N PRO A 214 -25.28 20.36 23.49
CA PRO A 214 -25.38 21.71 24.07
C PRO A 214 -24.21 22.12 24.96
N LEU A 215 -23.63 21.18 25.73
CA LEU A 215 -22.47 21.45 26.58
C LEU A 215 -21.21 21.75 25.75
N LEU A 216 -20.97 20.97 24.68
CA LEU A 216 -19.86 21.18 23.76
C LEU A 216 -20.08 22.48 22.97
N SER A 217 -21.31 22.72 22.51
CA SER A 217 -21.70 23.98 21.87
C SER A 217 -21.49 25.19 22.77
N ALA A 218 -21.79 25.09 24.08
CA ALA A 218 -21.61 26.18 25.04
C ALA A 218 -20.12 26.47 25.32
N LEU A 219 -19.30 25.42 25.44
CA LEU A 219 -17.83 25.55 25.54
C LEU A 219 -17.23 26.19 24.28
N LEU A 220 -17.83 25.92 23.11
CA LEU A 220 -17.37 26.44 21.83
C LEU A 220 -17.87 27.86 21.52
N ALA A 221 -19.10 28.21 21.94
CA ALA A 221 -19.78 29.48 21.65
C ALA A 221 -18.99 30.72 22.11
N GLY A 222 -18.13 30.59 23.13
CA GLY A 222 -17.28 31.68 23.63
C GLY A 222 -15.98 31.93 22.84
N SER A 223 -15.62 31.10 21.87
CA SER A 223 -14.27 31.11 21.26
C SER A 223 -14.23 30.70 19.78
N VAL A 224 -15.28 31.05 19.04
CA VAL A 224 -15.61 30.35 17.79
C VAL A 224 -14.61 30.57 16.63
N PHE A 225 -13.79 31.62 16.60
CA PHE A 225 -12.61 31.68 15.70
C PHE A 225 -11.49 32.64 16.16
N GLY A 226 -11.68 33.32 17.30
CA GLY A 226 -10.62 34.09 17.97
C GLY A 226 -9.86 33.29 19.03
N GLY A 227 -10.32 32.07 19.36
CA GLY A 227 -9.70 31.21 20.36
C GLY A 227 -9.16 29.89 19.79
N PRO A 228 -8.42 29.12 20.60
CA PRO A 228 -7.68 27.93 20.14
C PRO A 228 -8.56 26.86 19.48
N ILE A 229 -9.82 26.69 19.91
CA ILE A 229 -10.67 25.58 19.44
C ILE A 229 -11.27 25.85 18.05
N GLY A 230 -11.65 27.10 17.74
CA GLY A 230 -12.10 27.46 16.39
C GLY A 230 -11.02 27.25 15.33
N ILE A 231 -9.76 27.58 15.67
CA ILE A 231 -8.60 27.32 14.82
C ILE A 231 -8.42 25.81 14.57
N LEU A 232 -8.62 24.98 15.60
CA LEU A 232 -8.56 23.52 15.45
C LEU A 232 -9.67 23.00 14.52
N ILE A 233 -10.91 23.49 14.65
CA ILE A 233 -12.03 23.09 13.79
C ILE A 233 -11.77 23.49 12.33
N ALA A 234 -11.32 24.72 12.07
CA ALA A 234 -10.92 25.15 10.73
C ALA A 234 -9.85 24.25 10.14
N SER A 235 -8.83 23.94 10.95
CA SER A 235 -7.73 23.10 10.53
C SER A 235 -8.25 21.72 10.15
N LEU A 236 -9.12 21.11 10.97
CA LEU A 236 -9.73 19.81 10.67
C LEU A 236 -10.59 19.85 9.39
N ILE A 237 -11.35 20.92 9.15
CA ILE A 237 -12.12 21.10 7.92
C ILE A 237 -11.20 21.13 6.67
N VAL A 238 -10.12 21.90 6.72
CA VAL A 238 -9.15 21.97 5.63
C VAL A 238 -8.47 20.62 5.42
N MET A 239 -8.07 19.96 6.51
CA MET A 239 -7.41 18.66 6.44
C MET A 239 -8.35 17.57 5.91
N ALA A 240 -9.64 17.59 6.29
CA ALA A 240 -10.66 16.71 5.74
C ALA A 240 -10.82 16.90 4.22
N GLY A 241 -10.91 18.16 3.76
CA GLY A 241 -11.00 18.45 2.33
C GLY A 241 -9.78 17.99 1.53
N ILE A 242 -8.56 18.22 2.05
CA ILE A 242 -7.33 17.74 1.40
C ILE A 242 -7.27 16.22 1.42
N ALA A 243 -7.61 15.58 2.54
CA ALA A 243 -7.59 14.13 2.67
C ALA A 243 -8.55 13.47 1.68
N TYR A 244 -9.77 14.00 1.56
CA TYR A 244 -10.76 13.53 0.60
C TYR A 244 -10.28 13.74 -0.85
N ALA A 245 -9.69 14.89 -1.19
CA ALA A 245 -9.09 15.09 -2.52
C ALA A 245 -8.01 14.05 -2.84
N VAL A 246 -7.15 13.72 -1.87
CA VAL A 246 -6.11 12.71 -2.07
C VAL A 246 -6.73 11.32 -2.24
N GLN A 247 -7.76 10.98 -1.47
CA GLN A 247 -8.45 9.70 -1.55
C GLN A 247 -9.23 9.53 -2.85
N THR A 248 -10.02 10.53 -3.27
CA THR A 248 -10.72 10.53 -4.55
C THR A 248 -9.73 10.33 -5.70
N TYR A 249 -8.60 11.04 -5.65
CA TYR A 249 -7.55 10.86 -6.65
C TYR A 249 -6.96 9.44 -6.61
N ASN A 250 -6.69 8.91 -5.42
CA ASN A 250 -6.16 7.55 -5.26
C ASN A 250 -7.08 6.52 -5.92
N SER A 251 -8.38 6.61 -5.62
CA SER A 251 -9.43 5.69 -6.07
C SER A 251 -9.65 5.76 -7.58
N ILE A 252 -9.71 6.97 -8.15
CA ILE A 252 -9.79 7.15 -9.62
C ILE A 252 -8.56 6.53 -10.28
N MET A 253 -7.37 6.77 -9.73
CA MET A 253 -6.14 6.24 -10.30
C MET A 253 -6.04 4.71 -10.16
N ASP A 254 -6.51 4.11 -9.06
CA ASP A 254 -6.58 2.64 -8.93
C ASP A 254 -7.57 2.05 -9.92
N MET A 255 -8.80 2.59 -9.99
CA MET A 255 -9.82 2.14 -10.92
C MET A 255 -9.33 2.17 -12.38
N VAL A 256 -8.68 3.27 -12.78
CA VAL A 256 -8.12 3.45 -14.14
C VAL A 256 -6.92 2.57 -14.36
N ASN A 257 -5.99 2.51 -13.40
CA ASN A 257 -4.76 1.76 -13.60
C ASN A 257 -5.03 0.26 -13.64
N ASN A 258 -5.91 -0.24 -12.76
CA ASN A 258 -6.24 -1.65 -12.64
C ASN A 258 -7.35 -2.10 -13.60
N GLU A 259 -7.82 -1.19 -14.46
CA GLU A 259 -8.81 -1.46 -15.51
C GLU A 259 -10.11 -2.06 -14.94
N VAL A 260 -10.50 -1.64 -13.73
CA VAL A 260 -11.58 -2.23 -12.94
C VAL A 260 -12.88 -2.33 -13.74
N LEU A 261 -13.30 -1.26 -14.42
CA LEU A 261 -14.52 -1.26 -15.24
C LEU A 261 -14.45 -2.26 -16.41
N GLN A 262 -13.29 -2.40 -17.04
CA GLN A 262 -13.10 -3.36 -18.13
C GLN A 262 -13.12 -4.80 -17.60
N LYS A 263 -12.50 -5.03 -16.43
CA LYS A 263 -12.51 -6.34 -15.77
C LYS A 263 -13.92 -6.73 -15.32
N TRP A 264 -14.70 -5.81 -14.75
CA TRP A 264 -16.12 -6.06 -14.46
C TRP A 264 -16.89 -6.51 -15.71
N TYR A 265 -16.78 -5.74 -16.80
CA TYR A 265 -17.46 -6.08 -18.05
C TYR A 265 -17.01 -7.42 -18.63
N LYS A 266 -15.69 -7.66 -18.65
CA LYS A 266 -15.10 -8.91 -19.13
C LYS A 266 -15.57 -10.11 -18.30
N ASN A 267 -15.54 -9.99 -16.97
CA ASN A 267 -15.97 -11.04 -16.06
C ASN A 267 -17.45 -11.41 -16.26
N ILE A 268 -18.34 -10.44 -16.43
CA ILE A 268 -19.75 -10.69 -16.73
C ILE A 268 -19.89 -11.40 -18.08
N LYS A 269 -19.26 -10.84 -19.13
CA LYS A 269 -19.38 -11.37 -20.50
C LYS A 269 -18.84 -12.79 -20.63
N GLU A 270 -17.64 -13.05 -20.11
CA GLU A 270 -16.99 -14.36 -20.21
C GLU A 270 -17.71 -15.44 -19.41
N LYS A 271 -18.29 -15.10 -18.25
CA LYS A 271 -19.01 -16.08 -17.42
C LYS A 271 -20.37 -16.43 -18.02
N LEU A 272 -21.06 -15.45 -18.63
CA LEU A 272 -22.29 -15.70 -19.37
C LEU A 272 -22.03 -16.51 -20.66
N SER A 273 -20.90 -16.27 -21.35
CA SER A 273 -20.58 -17.00 -22.59
C SER A 273 -20.14 -18.45 -22.36
N LYS A 274 -19.60 -18.79 -21.18
CA LYS A 274 -19.22 -20.17 -20.80
C LYS A 274 -20.40 -21.06 -20.35
N GLY A 275 -21.64 -20.54 -20.38
CA GLY A 275 -22.86 -21.27 -20.04
C GLY A 275 -23.33 -21.10 -18.59
N PHE A 276 -24.60 -21.39 -18.35
CA PHE A 276 -25.31 -21.20 -17.08
C PHE A 276 -25.04 -22.33 -16.06
N THR A 277 -23.80 -22.45 -15.61
CA THR A 277 -23.51 -23.27 -14.41
C THR A 277 -23.92 -22.52 -13.14
N ILE A 278 -24.33 -23.23 -12.08
CA ILE A 278 -24.70 -22.62 -10.79
C ILE A 278 -23.58 -21.70 -10.27
N GLY A 279 -22.32 -22.13 -10.40
CA GLY A 279 -21.16 -21.33 -10.01
C GLY A 279 -21.01 -20.03 -10.81
N ASN A 280 -21.23 -20.07 -12.13
CA ASN A 280 -21.19 -18.85 -12.95
C ASN A 280 -22.34 -17.91 -12.62
N VAL A 281 -23.55 -18.43 -12.42
CA VAL A 281 -24.74 -17.64 -12.06
C VAL A 281 -24.52 -16.93 -10.72
N VAL A 282 -24.05 -17.64 -9.69
CA VAL A 282 -23.76 -17.04 -8.37
C VAL A 282 -22.71 -15.93 -8.48
N ARG A 283 -21.64 -16.14 -9.25
CA ARG A 283 -20.58 -15.13 -9.43
C ARG A 283 -21.08 -13.90 -10.20
N VAL A 284 -21.89 -14.08 -11.24
CA VAL A 284 -22.50 -12.96 -11.99
C VAL A 284 -23.49 -12.20 -11.10
N LEU A 285 -24.30 -12.89 -10.31
CA LEU A 285 -25.20 -12.26 -9.34
C LEU A 285 -24.45 -11.47 -8.27
N ALA A 286 -23.31 -11.98 -7.78
CA ALA A 286 -22.45 -11.26 -6.84
C ALA A 286 -21.92 -9.96 -7.46
N VAL A 287 -21.38 -10.03 -8.69
CA VAL A 287 -20.93 -8.86 -9.46
C VAL A 287 -22.04 -7.82 -9.60
N VAL A 288 -23.21 -8.24 -10.07
CA VAL A 288 -24.35 -7.34 -10.32
C VAL A 288 -24.83 -6.72 -9.00
N THR A 289 -24.93 -7.51 -7.93
CA THR A 289 -25.30 -7.02 -6.60
C THR A 289 -24.33 -5.95 -6.10
N LEU A 290 -23.02 -6.18 -6.21
CA LEU A 290 -22.00 -5.23 -5.77
C LEU A 290 -22.02 -3.92 -6.58
N VAL A 291 -22.23 -3.99 -7.90
CA VAL A 291 -22.38 -2.79 -8.73
C VAL A 291 -23.64 -2.01 -8.37
N ILE A 292 -24.77 -2.70 -8.17
CA ILE A 292 -26.03 -2.07 -7.73
C ILE A 292 -25.83 -1.41 -6.37
N LEU A 293 -25.13 -2.08 -5.46
CA LEU A 293 -24.84 -1.55 -4.13
C LEU A 293 -23.97 -0.29 -4.19
N ALA A 294 -22.92 -0.28 -5.02
CA ALA A 294 -22.09 0.91 -5.24
C ALA A 294 -22.90 2.10 -5.79
N VAL A 295 -23.84 1.85 -6.72
CA VAL A 295 -24.77 2.89 -7.22
C VAL A 295 -25.72 3.36 -6.12
N ALA A 296 -26.28 2.44 -5.33
CA ALA A 296 -27.17 2.79 -4.24
C ALA A 296 -26.44 3.66 -3.19
N LEU A 297 -25.22 3.30 -2.80
CA LEU A 297 -24.40 4.09 -1.86
C LEU A 297 -24.02 5.46 -2.41
N THR A 298 -23.77 5.56 -3.73
CA THR A 298 -23.54 6.83 -4.42
C THR A 298 -24.73 7.77 -4.23
N LEU A 299 -25.93 7.26 -4.46
CA LEU A 299 -27.18 8.02 -4.25
C LEU A 299 -27.40 8.32 -2.76
N CYS A 300 -27.05 7.40 -1.87
CA CYS A 300 -27.21 7.58 -0.43
C CYS A 300 -26.30 8.69 0.11
N THR A 301 -25.05 8.73 -0.34
CA THR A 301 -24.10 9.79 0.00
C THR A 301 -24.57 11.13 -0.55
N ALA A 302 -24.98 11.19 -1.82
CA ALA A 302 -25.52 12.41 -2.40
C ALA A 302 -26.75 12.91 -1.62
N GLY A 303 -27.68 12.02 -1.29
CA GLY A 303 -28.87 12.33 -0.49
C GLY A 303 -28.53 12.83 0.91
N THR A 304 -27.56 12.20 1.57
CA THR A 304 -27.08 12.62 2.90
C THR A 304 -26.49 14.02 2.88
N TRP A 305 -25.62 14.33 1.92
CA TRP A 305 -25.05 15.67 1.79
C TRP A 305 -26.09 16.73 1.42
N PHE A 306 -27.08 16.36 0.62
CA PHE A 306 -28.23 17.23 0.35
C PHE A 306 -29.03 17.53 1.62
N THR A 307 -29.30 16.51 2.44
CA THR A 307 -30.04 16.66 3.70
C THR A 307 -29.26 17.51 4.69
N ILE A 308 -27.96 17.25 4.88
CA ILE A 308 -27.08 18.04 5.75
C ILE A 308 -27.06 19.50 5.31
N ALA A 309 -26.89 19.77 4.02
CA ALA A 309 -26.87 21.13 3.48
C ALA A 309 -28.19 21.89 3.71
N LYS A 310 -29.35 21.20 3.70
CA LYS A 310 -30.66 21.81 3.95
C LYS A 310 -31.00 21.93 5.43
N ALA A 311 -30.62 20.97 6.25
CA ALA A 311 -31.01 20.87 7.66
C ALA A 311 -30.11 21.70 8.56
N ALA A 312 -28.82 21.83 8.23
CA ALA A 312 -27.88 22.58 9.05
C ALA A 312 -28.16 24.08 8.96
N LYS A 313 -28.49 24.68 10.12
CA LYS A 313 -28.55 26.13 10.25
C LYS A 313 -27.14 26.69 10.06
N PRO A 314 -26.95 27.70 9.19
CA PRO A 314 -25.65 28.35 9.04
C PRO A 314 -25.20 28.92 10.39
N LEU A 315 -24.23 28.29 11.03
CA LEU A 315 -23.64 28.82 12.27
C LEU A 315 -22.66 29.98 11.98
N TYR A 316 -22.22 30.12 10.73
CA TYR A 316 -21.22 31.10 10.32
C TYR A 316 -21.70 31.98 9.16
N THR A 317 -21.31 33.25 9.18
CA THR A 317 -21.70 34.28 8.18
C THR A 317 -21.21 34.00 6.77
N TRP A 318 -20.16 33.20 6.61
CA TRP A 318 -19.66 32.82 5.28
C TRP A 318 -20.49 31.69 4.65
N MET A 319 -21.07 30.80 5.47
CA MET A 319 -21.93 29.71 4.99
C MET A 319 -23.19 30.27 4.33
N SER A 320 -23.76 31.33 4.90
CA SER A 320 -24.94 32.00 4.32
C SER A 320 -24.63 32.74 3.02
N LYS A 321 -23.34 32.98 2.70
CA LYS A 321 -22.91 33.59 1.43
C LYS A 321 -22.71 32.58 0.31
N ILE A 322 -22.71 31.28 0.60
CA ILE A 322 -22.59 30.25 -0.44
C ILE A 322 -23.95 30.11 -1.14
N PRO A 323 -24.00 30.27 -2.48
CA PRO A 323 -25.25 30.09 -3.22
C PRO A 323 -25.90 28.74 -2.96
N GLY A 324 -27.22 28.73 -2.70
CA GLY A 324 -27.95 27.51 -2.35
C GLY A 324 -27.86 26.39 -3.39
N PHE A 325 -27.73 26.73 -4.69
CA PHE A 325 -27.56 25.71 -5.74
C PHE A 325 -26.19 24.99 -5.66
N ILE A 326 -25.16 25.64 -5.12
CA ILE A 326 -23.82 25.06 -4.97
C ILE A 326 -23.86 23.96 -3.90
N MET A 327 -24.42 24.27 -2.72
CA MET A 327 -24.54 23.30 -1.63
C MET A 327 -25.67 22.29 -1.84
N GLY A 328 -26.76 22.68 -2.49
CA GLY A 328 -27.95 21.86 -2.66
C GLY A 328 -28.00 21.03 -3.95
N ILE A 329 -27.13 21.26 -4.93
CA ILE A 329 -27.12 20.50 -6.19
C ILE A 329 -25.70 20.03 -6.51
N ILE A 330 -24.75 20.96 -6.63
CA ILE A 330 -23.41 20.63 -7.11
C ILE A 330 -22.66 19.77 -6.10
N SER A 331 -22.66 20.14 -4.83
CA SER A 331 -21.94 19.40 -3.77
C SER A 331 -22.41 17.94 -3.66
N PRO A 332 -23.72 17.64 -3.52
CA PRO A 332 -24.24 16.26 -3.56
C PRO A 332 -23.80 15.45 -4.78
N ILE A 333 -23.82 16.03 -5.98
CA ILE A 333 -23.44 15.33 -7.21
C ILE A 333 -21.94 15.00 -7.18
N VAL A 334 -21.09 15.98 -6.85
CA VAL A 334 -19.64 15.79 -6.84
C VAL A 334 -19.22 14.77 -5.77
N LEU A 335 -19.76 14.90 -4.56
CA LEU A 335 -19.47 13.98 -3.45
C LEU A 335 -20.02 12.58 -3.72
N GLY A 336 -21.24 12.48 -4.26
CA GLY A 336 -21.82 11.21 -4.71
C GLY A 336 -20.97 10.51 -5.76
N LEU A 337 -20.60 11.21 -6.85
CA LEU A 337 -19.76 10.63 -7.91
C LEU A 337 -18.38 10.21 -7.41
N SER A 338 -17.78 11.00 -6.52
CA SER A 338 -16.52 10.65 -5.86
C SER A 338 -16.64 9.36 -5.04
N THR A 339 -17.69 9.23 -4.23
CA THR A 339 -17.97 8.00 -3.48
C THR A 339 -18.27 6.83 -4.41
N GLY A 340 -18.98 7.03 -5.51
CA GLY A 340 -19.26 5.96 -6.46
C GLY A 340 -18.01 5.35 -7.08
N VAL A 341 -17.01 6.16 -7.41
CA VAL A 341 -15.70 5.66 -7.87
C VAL A 341 -15.01 4.84 -6.78
N PHE A 342 -15.04 5.31 -5.53
CA PHE A 342 -14.48 4.59 -4.40
C PHE A 342 -15.18 3.24 -4.18
N CYS A 343 -16.51 3.22 -4.06
CA CYS A 343 -17.30 2.01 -3.85
C CYS A 343 -17.11 1.00 -4.99
N LEU A 344 -17.05 1.44 -6.26
CA LEU A 344 -16.83 0.54 -7.39
C LEU A 344 -15.43 -0.09 -7.39
N ASN A 345 -14.42 0.65 -6.95
CA ASN A 345 -13.06 0.11 -6.81
C ASN A 345 -13.00 -0.91 -5.67
N ASN A 346 -13.49 -0.55 -4.48
CA ASN A 346 -13.45 -1.42 -3.31
C ASN A 346 -14.28 -2.69 -3.54
N SER A 347 -15.49 -2.54 -4.10
CA SER A 347 -16.34 -3.68 -4.46
C SER A 347 -15.65 -4.66 -5.42
N TYR A 348 -14.78 -4.16 -6.31
CA TYR A 348 -14.01 -5.03 -7.20
C TYR A 348 -12.95 -5.83 -6.44
N GLU A 349 -12.28 -5.20 -5.48
CA GLU A 349 -11.28 -5.85 -4.61
C GLU A 349 -11.95 -6.95 -3.76
N SER A 350 -13.08 -6.65 -3.12
CA SER A 350 -13.88 -7.64 -2.37
C SER A 350 -14.34 -8.80 -3.25
N TYR A 351 -14.75 -8.50 -4.48
CA TYR A 351 -15.13 -9.53 -5.44
C TYR A 351 -13.94 -10.42 -5.83
N THR A 352 -12.73 -9.87 -6.01
CA THR A 352 -11.55 -10.69 -6.34
C THR A 352 -11.17 -11.63 -5.18
N GLU A 353 -11.28 -11.18 -3.94
CA GLU A 353 -11.04 -12.03 -2.76
C GLU A 353 -12.08 -13.15 -2.64
N LEU A 354 -13.36 -12.84 -2.85
CA LEU A 354 -14.44 -13.84 -2.93
C LEU A 354 -14.19 -14.86 -4.05
N GLU A 355 -13.66 -14.41 -5.19
CA GLU A 355 -13.34 -15.27 -6.32
C GLU A 355 -12.19 -16.23 -5.97
N GLU A 356 -11.10 -15.75 -5.36
CA GLU A 356 -9.99 -16.59 -4.88
C GLU A 356 -10.44 -17.69 -3.92
N LEU A 357 -11.39 -17.40 -3.04
CA LEU A 357 -11.90 -18.37 -2.06
C LEU A 357 -12.87 -19.40 -2.64
N THR A 358 -13.52 -19.07 -3.76
CA THR A 358 -14.47 -19.95 -4.43
C THR A 358 -13.86 -20.68 -5.62
N HIS A 359 -12.60 -20.41 -5.95
CA HIS A 359 -11.86 -21.17 -6.94
C HIS A 359 -11.43 -22.52 -6.36
N LYS A 360 -11.91 -23.59 -6.99
CA LYS A 360 -11.27 -24.91 -6.91
C LYS A 360 -10.11 -24.85 -7.88
N ASP A 361 -8.88 -24.98 -7.38
CA ASP A 361 -7.74 -25.21 -8.26
C ASP A 361 -7.98 -26.52 -9.02
N GLU A 362 -8.13 -26.45 -10.35
CA GLU A 362 -8.40 -27.63 -11.17
C GLU A 362 -7.20 -28.61 -11.19
N ASN A 363 -6.01 -28.15 -10.75
CA ASN A 363 -4.77 -28.92 -10.75
C ASN A 363 -4.34 -29.45 -9.36
N GLU A 364 -5.00 -29.08 -8.26
CA GLU A 364 -4.65 -29.60 -6.93
C GLU A 364 -5.74 -30.54 -6.38
N LYS A 365 -5.35 -31.79 -6.04
CA LYS A 365 -6.21 -32.79 -5.38
C LYS A 365 -6.65 -32.40 -3.97
N HIS A 366 -6.42 -31.17 -3.51
CA HIS A 366 -6.82 -30.71 -2.19
C HIS A 366 -8.19 -30.04 -2.23
N LYS A 367 -9.13 -30.61 -1.48
CA LYS A 367 -10.48 -30.07 -1.27
C LYS A 367 -10.34 -28.71 -0.57
N SER A 368 -10.24 -27.61 -1.30
CA SER A 368 -10.13 -26.24 -0.79
C SER A 368 -11.46 -25.68 -0.26
N GLY A 369 -12.11 -26.41 0.65
CA GLY A 369 -13.32 -25.92 1.34
C GLY A 369 -13.00 -25.33 2.72
N PHE A 370 -13.78 -24.34 3.17
CA PHE A 370 -13.71 -23.77 4.53
C PHE A 370 -13.66 -24.86 5.62
N PHE A 371 -14.51 -25.88 5.51
CA PHE A 371 -14.51 -27.03 6.44
C PHE A 371 -13.26 -27.91 6.36
N ALA A 372 -12.66 -28.04 5.17
CA ALA A 372 -11.41 -28.79 5.02
C ALA A 372 -10.25 -28.04 5.67
N LYS A 373 -10.18 -26.71 5.52
CA LYS A 373 -9.20 -25.86 6.20
C LYS A 373 -9.33 -25.93 7.72
N ILE A 374 -10.56 -25.93 8.26
CA ILE A 374 -10.79 -26.12 9.71
C ILE A 374 -10.32 -27.51 10.17
N LYS A 375 -10.66 -28.56 9.41
CA LYS A 375 -10.26 -29.94 9.73
C LYS A 375 -8.74 -30.10 9.70
N GLU A 376 -8.07 -29.49 8.73
CA GLU A 376 -6.62 -29.48 8.61
C GLU A 376 -5.96 -28.68 9.74
N GLY A 377 -6.48 -27.49 10.07
CA GLY A 377 -6.03 -26.71 11.22
C GLY A 377 -6.13 -27.50 12.54
N PHE A 378 -7.24 -28.21 12.76
CA PHE A 378 -7.42 -29.05 13.94
C PHE A 378 -6.48 -30.26 13.94
N LYS A 379 -6.27 -30.90 12.79
CA LYS A 379 -5.31 -32.01 12.63
C LYS A 379 -3.88 -31.54 12.95
N ASN A 380 -3.47 -30.40 12.39
CA ASN A 380 -2.15 -29.82 12.61
C ASN A 380 -1.91 -29.40 14.07
N LEU A 381 -2.94 -28.90 14.76
CA LEU A 381 -2.87 -28.62 16.20
C LEU A 381 -2.67 -29.91 17.00
N ARG A 382 -3.44 -30.96 16.72
CA ARG A 382 -3.32 -32.25 17.41
C ARG A 382 -1.97 -32.94 17.19
N GLU A 383 -1.35 -32.72 16.03
CA GLU A 383 -0.03 -33.28 15.72
C GLU A 383 1.11 -32.56 16.45
N ARG A 384 0.92 -31.29 16.84
CA ARG A 384 1.95 -30.43 17.46
C ARG A 384 1.76 -30.20 18.95
N GLU A 385 0.54 -30.31 19.47
CA GLU A 385 0.18 -29.98 20.84
C GLU A 385 -0.25 -31.22 21.63
N ASN A 386 0.20 -31.34 22.88
CA ASN A 386 -0.37 -32.31 23.80
C ASN A 386 -1.71 -31.82 24.37
N TRP A 387 -2.41 -32.71 25.09
CA TRP A 387 -3.72 -32.43 25.66
C TRP A 387 -3.75 -31.22 26.62
N LEU A 388 -2.69 -31.01 27.41
CA LEU A 388 -2.61 -29.88 28.34
C LEU A 388 -2.39 -28.54 27.63
N GLN A 389 -1.72 -28.56 26.48
CA GLN A 389 -1.58 -27.38 25.61
C GLN A 389 -2.89 -27.07 24.87
N LEU A 390 -3.59 -28.11 24.40
CA LEU A 390 -4.87 -27.96 23.70
C LEU A 390 -5.96 -27.36 24.62
N PHE A 391 -5.98 -27.79 25.88
CA PHE A 391 -6.91 -27.30 26.92
C PHE A 391 -6.29 -26.24 27.84
N ASN A 392 -5.35 -25.45 27.34
CA ASN A 392 -4.80 -24.33 28.09
C ASN A 392 -5.94 -23.43 28.64
N PRO A 393 -6.14 -23.36 29.97
CA PRO A 393 -7.31 -22.72 30.56
C PRO A 393 -7.34 -21.21 30.27
N PHE A 394 -6.17 -20.57 30.20
CA PHE A 394 -6.05 -19.17 29.85
C PHE A 394 -6.36 -18.91 28.37
N ARG A 395 -5.93 -19.82 27.48
CA ARG A 395 -6.28 -19.77 26.05
C ARG A 395 -7.79 -19.93 25.83
N LEU A 396 -8.44 -20.81 26.59
CA LEU A 396 -9.89 -20.99 26.53
C LEU A 396 -10.62 -19.75 27.05
N LEU A 397 -10.17 -19.17 28.15
CA LEU A 397 -10.73 -17.94 28.69
C LEU A 397 -10.58 -16.78 27.69
N LEU A 398 -9.42 -16.63 27.04
CA LEU A 398 -9.22 -15.72 25.91
C LEU A 398 -10.23 -15.98 24.79
N LYS A 399 -10.42 -17.24 24.38
CA LYS A 399 -11.39 -17.58 23.31
C LYS A 399 -12.82 -17.21 23.68
N ILE A 400 -13.23 -17.39 24.93
CA ILE A 400 -14.59 -17.12 25.42
C ILE A 400 -14.80 -15.61 25.69
N THR A 401 -13.74 -14.84 25.93
CA THR A 401 -13.84 -13.40 26.24
C THR A 401 -13.46 -12.50 25.06
N VAL A 402 -12.23 -12.64 24.56
CA VAL A 402 -11.69 -11.79 23.49
C VAL A 402 -12.42 -12.03 22.17
N THR A 403 -12.78 -13.28 21.82
CA THR A 403 -13.44 -13.55 20.54
C THR A 403 -14.83 -12.89 20.46
N PRO A 404 -15.73 -13.04 21.45
CA PRO A 404 -17.01 -12.34 21.41
C PRO A 404 -16.87 -10.81 21.41
N ILE A 405 -15.92 -10.26 22.20
CA ILE A 405 -15.65 -8.81 22.19
C ILE A 405 -15.22 -8.35 20.80
N ARG A 406 -14.33 -9.09 20.11
CA ARG A 406 -13.91 -8.74 18.74
C ARG A 406 -15.07 -8.82 17.75
N ILE A 407 -15.95 -9.82 17.87
CA ILE A 407 -17.15 -9.92 17.03
C ILE A 407 -18.09 -8.72 17.29
N LEU A 408 -18.29 -8.34 18.55
CA LEU A 408 -19.11 -7.19 18.91
C LEU A 408 -18.52 -5.88 18.40
N LEU A 409 -17.20 -5.69 18.52
CA LEU A 409 -16.51 -4.51 17.98
C LEU A 409 -16.61 -4.46 16.46
N PHE A 410 -16.50 -5.60 15.79
CA PHE A 410 -16.68 -5.71 14.35
C PHE A 410 -18.11 -5.37 13.91
N LEU A 411 -19.13 -5.96 14.55
CA LEU A 411 -20.53 -5.61 14.26
C LEU A 411 -20.84 -4.14 14.57
N GLY A 412 -20.23 -3.62 15.64
CA GLY A 412 -20.29 -2.21 15.99
C GLY A 412 -19.65 -1.32 14.91
N HIS A 413 -18.51 -1.73 14.34
CA HIS A 413 -17.86 -1.08 13.20
C HIS A 413 -18.77 -1.02 12.00
N LEU A 414 -19.28 -2.17 11.53
CA LEU A 414 -20.20 -2.23 10.39
C LEU A 414 -21.41 -1.32 10.59
N THR A 415 -22.00 -1.34 11.79
CA THR A 415 -23.14 -0.48 12.12
C THR A 415 -22.74 1.00 12.11
N SER A 416 -21.56 1.33 12.63
CA SER A 416 -21.07 2.70 12.70
C SER A 416 -20.81 3.30 11.32
N ILE A 417 -20.27 2.51 10.39
CA ILE A 417 -20.08 2.94 9.00
C ILE A 417 -21.41 2.95 8.24
N GLY A 418 -22.28 1.97 8.46
CA GLY A 418 -23.58 1.92 7.80
C GLY A 418 -24.41 3.18 8.01
N VAL A 419 -24.35 3.79 9.19
CA VAL A 419 -25.08 5.03 9.48
C VAL A 419 -24.38 6.30 8.96
N ASN A 420 -23.28 6.24 8.20
CA ASN A 420 -22.59 7.46 7.74
C ASN A 420 -23.29 8.16 6.56
N ALA A 421 -24.12 7.44 5.81
CA ALA A 421 -24.78 7.89 4.58
C ALA A 421 -26.28 7.55 4.59
N ASP A 422 -26.91 7.61 5.76
CA ASP A 422 -28.26 7.10 5.99
C ASP A 422 -29.38 8.15 5.85
N ARG A 423 -29.07 9.38 5.45
CA ARG A 423 -30.02 10.51 5.50
C ARG A 423 -30.52 10.92 4.13
N VAL A 424 -31.15 9.98 3.44
CA VAL A 424 -31.64 10.21 2.07
C VAL A 424 -33.08 10.74 2.11
N PRO A 425 -33.39 11.88 1.47
CA PRO A 425 -34.75 12.39 1.42
C PRO A 425 -35.72 11.36 0.86
N GLY A 426 -36.78 11.06 1.63
CA GLY A 426 -37.85 10.15 1.22
C GLY A 426 -37.53 8.65 1.38
N ILE A 427 -36.35 8.27 1.91
CA ILE A 427 -36.01 6.88 2.22
C ILE A 427 -35.81 6.73 3.73
N PRO A 428 -36.40 5.72 4.39
CA PRO A 428 -36.16 5.46 5.80
C PRO A 428 -34.68 5.21 6.12
N ASN A 429 -34.14 5.91 7.13
CA ASN A 429 -32.73 5.84 7.51
C ASN A 429 -32.23 4.41 7.77
N ILE A 430 -33.09 3.54 8.31
CA ILE A 430 -32.75 2.13 8.55
C ILE A 430 -32.41 1.38 7.26
N LEU A 431 -33.09 1.66 6.15
CA LEU A 431 -32.86 0.96 4.90
C LEU A 431 -31.53 1.37 4.28
N THR A 432 -31.22 2.66 4.30
CA THR A 432 -29.95 3.20 3.81
C THR A 432 -28.79 2.77 4.71
N ALA A 433 -28.99 2.71 6.03
CA ALA A 433 -28.01 2.19 6.97
C ALA A 433 -27.72 0.70 6.72
N LEU A 434 -28.75 -0.11 6.48
CA LEU A 434 -28.59 -1.53 6.14
C LEU A 434 -27.82 -1.73 4.83
N LEU A 435 -28.06 -0.91 3.80
CA LEU A 435 -27.26 -0.96 2.57
C LEU A 435 -25.78 -0.67 2.85
N GLY A 436 -25.49 0.31 3.70
CA GLY A 436 -24.13 0.59 4.16
C GLY A 436 -23.50 -0.58 4.92
N VAL A 437 -24.21 -1.15 5.90
CA VAL A 437 -23.76 -2.33 6.66
C VAL A 437 -23.45 -3.52 5.73
N ILE A 438 -24.32 -3.79 4.76
CA ILE A 438 -24.13 -4.89 3.82
C ILE A 438 -22.90 -4.66 2.94
N ALA A 439 -22.71 -3.43 2.45
CA ALA A 439 -21.57 -3.10 1.61
C ALA A 439 -20.25 -3.23 2.35
N GLU A 440 -20.17 -2.64 3.54
CA GLU A 440 -19.02 -2.74 4.42
C GLU A 440 -18.74 -4.20 4.81
N GLY A 441 -19.79 -4.98 5.07
CA GLY A 441 -19.65 -6.40 5.37
C GLY A 441 -19.05 -7.23 4.22
N PHE A 442 -19.24 -6.84 2.95
CA PHE A 442 -18.55 -7.45 1.82
C PHE A 442 -17.09 -7.01 1.72
N GLU A 443 -16.79 -5.75 2.05
CA GLU A 443 -15.44 -5.20 2.05
C GLU A 443 -14.56 -5.84 3.15
N ASP A 444 -15.12 -5.98 4.35
CA ASP A 444 -14.43 -6.51 5.53
C ASP A 444 -14.52 -8.03 5.69
N LEU A 445 -15.10 -8.74 4.72
CA LEU A 445 -15.34 -10.18 4.83
C LEU A 445 -14.02 -10.96 5.11
N HIS A 446 -12.89 -10.46 4.60
CA HIS A 446 -11.58 -11.08 4.75
C HIS A 446 -11.16 -11.27 6.23
N TYR A 447 -11.61 -10.42 7.16
CA TYR A 447 -11.34 -10.56 8.60
C TYR A 447 -11.82 -11.89 9.19
N PHE A 448 -12.87 -12.49 8.64
CA PHE A 448 -13.42 -13.79 9.07
C PHE A 448 -12.89 -14.95 8.24
N MET A 449 -12.34 -14.67 7.07
CA MET A 449 -11.88 -15.69 6.13
C MET A 449 -10.40 -16.05 6.33
N ASP A 450 -9.61 -15.16 6.93
CA ASP A 450 -8.21 -15.38 7.30
C ASP A 450 -8.03 -16.23 8.59
N LEU A 451 -9.13 -16.74 9.16
CA LEU A 451 -9.11 -17.71 10.28
C LEU A 451 -8.48 -19.07 9.89
N GLY A 452 -8.32 -19.33 8.59
CA GLY A 452 -7.52 -20.44 8.08
C GLY A 452 -6.16 -19.92 7.61
N GLY A 453 -5.30 -19.56 8.56
CA GLY A 453 -4.04 -18.87 8.29
C GLY A 453 -3.32 -19.39 7.05
N HIS A 454 -2.98 -18.49 6.14
CA HIS A 454 -2.19 -18.79 4.97
C HIS A 454 -0.83 -19.36 5.40
N HIS A 455 -0.76 -20.69 5.51
CA HIS A 455 0.50 -21.38 5.51
C HIS A 455 1.06 -21.23 4.11
N HIS A 456 2.00 -20.29 3.94
CA HIS A 456 2.83 -20.24 2.75
C HIS A 456 3.43 -21.64 2.56
N HIS A 457 3.01 -22.34 1.51
CA HIS A 457 3.65 -23.57 1.10
C HIS A 457 5.15 -23.31 1.00
N HIS A 458 5.95 -24.05 1.77
CA HIS A 458 7.41 -23.93 1.80
C HIS A 458 8.08 -24.48 0.54
N GLY A 459 7.37 -24.50 -0.60
CA GLY A 459 7.93 -24.82 -1.90
C GLY A 459 8.86 -23.72 -2.41
N GLU A 460 9.76 -24.11 -3.30
CA GLU A 460 10.52 -23.15 -4.10
C GLU A 460 9.56 -22.50 -5.10
N LYS A 461 9.30 -21.19 -4.92
CA LYS A 461 8.40 -20.43 -5.80
C LYS A 461 9.02 -20.35 -7.20
N SER A 462 8.20 -20.55 -8.22
CA SER A 462 8.64 -20.36 -9.60
C SER A 462 9.01 -18.89 -9.86
N ALA A 463 9.85 -18.63 -10.88
CA ALA A 463 10.18 -17.27 -11.30
C ALA A 463 8.94 -16.44 -11.66
N ASP A 464 7.91 -17.09 -12.22
CA ASP A 464 6.64 -16.48 -12.59
C ASP A 464 5.84 -16.06 -11.36
N GLU A 465 5.80 -16.89 -10.32
CA GLU A 465 5.18 -16.55 -9.02
C GLU A 465 5.89 -15.38 -8.35
N LEU A 466 7.22 -15.40 -8.27
CA LEU A 466 8.00 -14.32 -7.66
C LEU A 466 7.81 -12.99 -8.39
N ARG A 467 7.74 -13.04 -9.72
CA ARG A 467 7.50 -11.87 -10.55
C ARG A 467 6.10 -11.32 -10.34
N ARG A 468 5.08 -12.19 -10.28
CA ARG A 468 3.70 -11.78 -9.95
C ARG A 468 3.64 -11.14 -8.57
N GLU A 469 4.18 -11.77 -7.54
CA GLU A 469 4.22 -11.24 -6.18
C GLU A 469 4.95 -9.88 -6.07
N HIS A 470 6.04 -9.68 -6.84
CA HIS A 470 6.78 -8.41 -6.84
C HIS A 470 6.07 -7.28 -7.63
N LEU A 471 5.46 -7.62 -8.76
CA LEU A 471 4.90 -6.64 -9.69
C LEU A 471 3.42 -6.35 -9.47
N ASP A 472 2.68 -7.30 -8.89
CA ASP A 472 1.27 -7.13 -8.59
C ASP A 472 1.08 -6.07 -7.50
N ALA A 473 0.12 -5.18 -7.74
CA ALA A 473 -0.21 -4.10 -6.83
C ALA A 473 -1.05 -4.60 -5.64
N GLN A 474 -1.69 -5.77 -5.76
CA GLN A 474 -2.62 -6.31 -4.75
C GLN A 474 -1.91 -7.17 -3.67
N ALA A 475 -0.65 -7.57 -3.88
CA ALA A 475 0.05 -8.57 -3.06
C ALA A 475 0.60 -8.09 -1.69
N GLY A 476 0.02 -7.05 -1.06
CA GLY A 476 0.71 -6.36 0.04
C GLY A 476 -0.11 -5.72 1.16
N HIS A 477 -1.41 -6.00 1.28
CA HIS A 477 -2.23 -5.42 2.34
C HIS A 477 -2.50 -6.46 3.43
N ASP A 478 -1.72 -6.37 4.51
CA ASP A 478 -1.95 -7.14 5.73
C ASP A 478 -2.93 -6.35 6.62
N HIS A 479 -4.18 -6.78 6.67
CA HIS A 479 -5.23 -6.22 7.52
C HIS A 479 -5.32 -6.88 8.90
N SER A 480 -4.38 -7.77 9.25
CA SER A 480 -4.52 -8.68 10.40
C SER A 480 -4.49 -8.02 11.80
N HIS A 481 -4.35 -6.69 11.90
CA HIS A 481 -4.17 -5.97 13.17
C HIS A 481 -4.82 -4.58 13.21
N ASP A 482 -6.15 -4.53 13.14
CA ASP A 482 -6.96 -3.31 13.38
C ASP A 482 -6.73 -2.72 14.79
N ILE A 483 -6.79 -1.38 14.92
CA ILE A 483 -6.53 -0.64 16.17
C ILE A 483 -7.34 -1.19 17.36
N PRO A 484 -8.65 -1.46 17.23
CA PRO A 484 -9.46 -2.00 18.33
C PRO A 484 -8.99 -3.38 18.81
N THR A 485 -8.61 -4.27 17.88
CA THR A 485 -7.96 -5.54 18.24
C THR A 485 -6.67 -5.31 19.03
N GLN A 486 -5.86 -4.30 18.69
CA GLN A 486 -4.62 -4.02 19.42
C GLN A 486 -4.91 -3.62 20.87
N ILE A 487 -5.92 -2.79 21.09
CA ILE A 487 -6.36 -2.36 22.41
C ILE A 487 -6.85 -3.56 23.23
N VAL A 488 -7.70 -4.42 22.65
CA VAL A 488 -8.18 -5.63 23.33
C VAL A 488 -7.00 -6.56 23.66
N LYS A 489 -6.10 -6.82 22.71
CA LYS A 489 -4.90 -7.64 22.96
C LYS A 489 -4.01 -7.06 24.06
N PHE A 490 -3.87 -5.74 24.12
CA PHE A 490 -3.10 -5.04 25.15
C PHE A 490 -3.73 -5.21 26.54
N ILE A 491 -5.04 -4.98 26.66
CA ILE A 491 -5.78 -5.13 27.93
C ILE A 491 -5.70 -6.59 28.43
N PHE A 492 -5.85 -7.56 27.53
CA PHE A 492 -5.78 -8.98 27.86
C PHE A 492 -4.34 -9.54 27.84
N SER A 493 -3.32 -8.70 27.71
CA SER A 493 -1.92 -9.13 27.65
C SER A 493 -1.45 -9.96 28.85
N PRO A 494 -1.92 -9.72 30.11
CA PRO A 494 -1.58 -10.60 31.22
C PRO A 494 -2.09 -12.03 31.02
N LEU A 495 -3.28 -12.19 30.43
CA LEU A 495 -3.89 -13.48 30.17
C LEU A 495 -3.20 -14.21 28.99
N TYR A 496 -2.81 -13.47 27.95
CA TYR A 496 -1.94 -13.99 26.89
C TYR A 496 -0.60 -14.48 27.46
N PHE A 497 0.02 -13.72 28.37
CA PHE A 497 1.25 -14.13 29.05
C PHE A 497 1.08 -15.43 29.85
N LEU A 498 0.02 -15.52 30.67
CA LEU A 498 -0.29 -16.76 31.41
C LEU A 498 -0.52 -17.95 30.48
N SER A 499 -1.20 -17.72 29.35
CA SER A 499 -1.35 -18.74 28.32
C SER A 499 0.00 -19.20 27.75
N ALA A 500 0.94 -18.28 27.49
CA ALA A 500 2.25 -18.62 26.96
C ALA A 500 3.11 -19.38 27.98
N VAL A 501 3.05 -18.99 29.26
CA VAL A 501 3.74 -19.71 30.36
C VAL A 501 3.21 -21.15 30.46
N TRP A 502 1.88 -21.32 30.45
CA TRP A 502 1.26 -22.65 30.49
C TRP A 502 1.68 -23.50 29.29
N ASP A 503 1.64 -22.93 28.09
CA ASP A 503 2.04 -23.59 26.85
C ASP A 503 3.50 -24.05 26.86
N TRP A 504 4.39 -23.20 27.37
CA TRP A 504 5.81 -23.49 27.50
C TRP A 504 6.05 -24.59 28.54
N ALA A 505 5.47 -24.48 29.73
CA ALA A 505 5.63 -25.45 30.81
C ALA A 505 5.13 -26.83 30.40
N THR A 506 3.93 -26.89 29.79
CA THR A 506 3.32 -28.15 29.35
C THR A 506 3.96 -28.70 28.08
N SER A 507 4.65 -27.87 27.27
CA SER A 507 5.42 -28.37 26.11
C SER A 507 6.57 -29.29 26.50
N LYS A 508 7.04 -29.24 27.75
CA LYS A 508 8.14 -30.10 28.22
C LYS A 508 7.77 -31.58 28.26
N LEU A 509 6.48 -31.89 28.20
CA LEU A 509 5.93 -33.25 28.08
C LEU A 509 5.87 -33.76 26.63
N ASN A 510 6.20 -32.92 25.65
CA ASN A 510 6.31 -33.34 24.25
C ASN A 510 7.65 -34.02 23.97
N THR A 511 7.74 -34.70 22.83
CA THR A 511 9.00 -35.18 22.24
C THR A 511 9.96 -33.99 21.99
N GLU A 512 11.28 -34.23 22.01
CA GLU A 512 12.30 -33.17 21.94
C GLU A 512 12.11 -32.21 20.75
N ASP A 513 11.70 -32.73 19.60
CA ASP A 513 11.38 -31.98 18.38
C ASP A 513 10.15 -31.04 18.51
N LYS A 514 9.33 -31.24 19.54
CA LYS A 514 8.07 -30.53 19.81
C LYS A 514 8.09 -29.73 21.11
N LYS A 515 9.22 -29.69 21.82
CA LYS A 515 9.41 -28.83 22.99
C LYS A 515 9.55 -27.38 22.54
N LEU A 516 8.89 -26.48 23.25
CA LEU A 516 8.96 -25.05 22.93
C LEU A 516 10.00 -24.35 23.80
N SER A 517 10.71 -23.41 23.19
CA SER A 517 11.34 -22.33 23.94
C SER A 517 10.26 -21.39 24.48
N PHE A 518 10.58 -20.61 25.51
CA PHE A 518 9.62 -19.64 26.05
C PHE A 518 9.26 -18.58 25.00
N VAL A 519 10.24 -18.16 24.19
CA VAL A 519 10.03 -17.22 23.08
C VAL A 519 9.06 -17.79 22.05
N ASP A 520 9.18 -19.06 21.69
CA ASP A 520 8.28 -19.68 20.72
C ASP A 520 6.86 -19.89 21.28
N ALA A 521 6.73 -20.16 22.58
CA ALA A 521 5.42 -20.19 23.24
C ALA A 521 4.75 -18.81 23.26
N CYS A 522 5.50 -17.74 23.54
CA CYS A 522 5.01 -16.37 23.49
C CYS A 522 4.58 -15.95 22.07
N LYS A 523 5.36 -16.32 21.05
CA LYS A 523 4.99 -16.12 19.63
C LYS A 523 3.75 -16.91 19.25
N ARG A 524 3.65 -18.18 19.67
CA ARG A 524 2.49 -19.03 19.41
C ARG A 524 1.21 -18.47 20.04
N GLN A 525 1.30 -17.91 21.25
CA GLN A 525 0.18 -17.24 21.90
C GLN A 525 -0.06 -15.79 21.43
N ARG A 526 0.72 -15.29 20.45
CA ARG A 526 0.55 -13.93 19.91
C ARG A 526 0.57 -12.85 20.99
N LEU A 527 1.55 -12.92 21.90
CA LEU A 527 1.72 -11.87 22.91
C LEU A 527 1.93 -10.52 22.23
N PHE A 528 1.22 -9.50 22.72
CA PHE A 528 1.31 -8.13 22.21
C PHE A 528 2.77 -7.66 22.01
N ILE A 529 3.64 -7.86 23.01
CA ILE A 529 5.02 -7.38 22.91
C ILE A 529 5.84 -8.09 21.82
N PHE A 530 5.52 -9.34 21.48
CA PHE A 530 6.21 -10.09 20.42
C PHE A 530 5.63 -9.79 19.03
N ASP A 531 4.33 -9.51 18.94
CA ASP A 531 3.67 -9.09 17.70
C ASP A 531 4.14 -7.66 17.28
N TYR A 532 4.28 -6.73 18.23
CA TYR A 532 4.56 -5.31 17.94
C TYR A 532 6.00 -4.87 18.18
N PHE A 533 6.77 -5.59 19.00
CA PHE A 533 8.18 -5.31 19.26
C PHE A 533 9.09 -6.54 19.09
N PRO A 534 9.02 -7.23 17.93
CA PRO A 534 9.78 -8.47 17.70
C PRO A 534 11.30 -8.26 17.80
N ASP A 535 11.78 -7.04 17.49
CA ASP A 535 13.20 -6.68 17.48
C ASP A 535 13.84 -6.66 18.89
N LEU A 536 13.04 -6.55 19.96
CA LEU A 536 13.55 -6.55 21.34
C LEU A 536 13.94 -7.95 21.84
N PHE A 537 13.52 -9.02 21.15
CA PHE A 537 13.64 -10.40 21.64
C PHE A 537 14.34 -11.36 20.65
N SER A 538 14.98 -10.84 19.61
CA SER A 538 15.77 -11.66 18.68
C SER A 538 17.17 -11.96 19.26
N SER A 539 17.28 -13.03 20.04
CA SER A 539 18.55 -13.51 20.62
C SER A 539 19.11 -14.70 19.84
N HIS A 540 19.35 -14.56 18.54
CA HIS A 540 20.18 -15.54 17.82
C HIS A 540 21.56 -14.92 17.58
N PRO A 541 22.66 -15.55 18.02
CA PRO A 541 23.99 -15.12 17.63
C PRO A 541 24.11 -15.30 16.10
N PRO A 542 24.60 -14.29 15.36
CA PRO A 542 24.69 -14.36 13.92
C PRO A 542 25.73 -15.42 13.51
N SER A 543 25.29 -16.45 12.79
CA SER A 543 26.20 -17.26 11.96
C SER A 543 26.60 -16.42 10.75
N LYS A 544 27.61 -15.56 10.93
CA LYS A 544 27.97 -14.51 9.97
C LYS A 544 28.46 -15.02 8.60
N THR A 545 28.77 -16.31 8.48
CA THR A 545 29.57 -16.83 7.36
C THR A 545 28.91 -17.97 6.57
N ALA A 546 28.18 -18.88 7.21
CA ALA A 546 27.65 -20.06 6.52
C ALA A 546 26.43 -19.73 5.63
N GLU A 547 25.38 -19.10 6.18
CA GLU A 547 24.16 -18.76 5.41
C GLU A 547 24.42 -17.68 4.37
N LYS A 548 25.34 -16.74 4.64
CA LYS A 548 25.72 -15.71 3.67
C LYS A 548 26.39 -16.32 2.44
N ASN A 549 27.34 -17.22 2.65
CA ASN A 549 28.02 -17.92 1.56
C ASN A 549 27.06 -18.83 0.81
N GLU A 550 26.11 -19.48 1.48
CA GLU A 550 25.07 -20.28 0.80
C GLU A 550 24.17 -19.43 -0.10
N VAL A 551 23.71 -18.24 0.34
CA VAL A 551 22.88 -17.36 -0.51
C VAL A 551 23.68 -16.72 -1.65
N GLU A 552 24.94 -16.32 -1.41
CA GLU A 552 25.82 -15.76 -2.44
C GLU A 552 26.30 -16.81 -3.45
N ASN A 553 26.46 -18.08 -3.05
CA ASN A 553 26.84 -19.18 -3.95
C ASN A 553 25.64 -19.80 -4.68
N ALA A 554 24.43 -19.74 -4.13
CA ALA A 554 23.23 -20.34 -4.72
C ALA A 554 22.63 -19.52 -5.88
N TYR A 555 22.88 -18.22 -5.94
CA TYR A 555 22.31 -17.34 -6.97
C TYR A 555 23.39 -16.46 -7.60
N PRO A 556 23.63 -16.57 -8.92
CA PRO A 556 24.66 -15.76 -9.57
C PRO A 556 24.37 -14.27 -9.39
N VAL A 557 25.45 -13.51 -9.27
CA VAL A 557 25.40 -12.05 -9.34
C VAL A 557 25.05 -11.68 -10.78
N THR A 558 24.08 -10.79 -10.97
CA THR A 558 23.67 -10.22 -12.27
C THR A 558 24.86 -9.94 -13.20
N SER A 559 24.64 -10.06 -14.51
CA SER A 559 25.65 -9.89 -15.56
C SER A 559 26.50 -8.62 -15.40
N THR A 560 27.75 -8.67 -15.88
CA THR A 560 28.63 -7.49 -15.96
C THR A 560 27.97 -6.38 -16.79
N ASN A 561 27.26 -6.75 -17.87
CA ASN A 561 26.49 -5.84 -18.71
C ASN A 561 25.43 -5.08 -17.91
N TRP A 562 24.66 -5.76 -17.06
CA TRP A 562 23.72 -5.08 -16.16
C TRP A 562 24.45 -4.16 -15.18
N LYS A 563 25.59 -4.56 -14.60
CA LYS A 563 26.33 -3.70 -13.66
C LYS A 563 26.77 -2.38 -14.31
N LEU A 564 27.23 -2.43 -15.56
CA LEU A 564 27.61 -1.25 -16.34
C LEU A 564 26.41 -0.33 -16.60
N VAL A 565 25.33 -0.90 -17.14
CA VAL A 565 24.09 -0.17 -17.40
C VAL A 565 23.48 0.39 -16.11
N HIS A 566 23.57 -0.36 -15.00
CA HIS A 566 23.11 0.07 -13.69
C HIS A 566 23.94 1.23 -13.18
N ALA A 567 25.27 1.21 -13.34
CA ALA A 567 26.15 2.31 -12.98
C ALA A 567 25.81 3.59 -13.77
N GLN A 568 25.70 3.50 -15.09
CA GLN A 568 25.30 4.62 -15.95
C GLN A 568 23.94 5.19 -15.54
N TYR A 569 22.93 4.33 -15.36
CA TYR A 569 21.62 4.73 -14.89
C TYR A 569 21.67 5.43 -13.53
N ARG A 570 22.50 4.96 -12.60
CA ARG A 570 22.65 5.58 -11.28
C ARG A 570 23.28 6.96 -11.35
N ILE A 571 24.28 7.15 -12.22
CA ILE A 571 24.92 8.44 -12.49
C ILE A 571 23.89 9.42 -13.05
N GLU A 572 23.16 9.06 -14.10
CA GLU A 572 22.10 9.91 -14.68
C GLU A 572 21.04 10.30 -13.64
N ARG A 573 20.59 9.34 -12.83
CA ARG A 573 19.60 9.61 -11.77
C ARG A 573 20.14 10.52 -10.69
N TYR A 574 21.43 10.45 -10.41
CA TYR A 574 22.08 11.34 -9.46
C TYR A 574 22.13 12.76 -10.03
N GLU A 575 22.55 12.92 -11.28
CA GLU A 575 22.60 14.21 -11.97
C GLU A 575 21.23 14.89 -12.04
N GLU A 576 20.21 14.17 -12.50
CA GLU A 576 18.85 14.68 -12.60
C GLU A 576 18.29 15.19 -11.26
N LYS A 577 18.65 14.52 -10.17
CA LYS A 577 18.14 14.86 -8.83
C LYS A 577 18.95 15.93 -8.15
N HIS A 578 20.26 15.93 -8.34
CA HIS A 578 21.19 16.75 -7.56
C HIS A 578 21.59 18.04 -8.28
N PHE A 579 21.57 18.04 -9.61
CA PHE A 579 22.09 19.13 -10.43
C PHE A 579 21.04 19.88 -11.24
N ASN A 580 19.98 19.26 -11.77
CA ASN A 580 19.00 19.91 -12.66
C ASN A 580 18.30 21.16 -12.11
N LYS A 581 18.26 21.37 -10.78
CA LYS A 581 17.65 22.54 -10.14
C LYS A 581 18.65 23.41 -9.38
N THR A 582 19.94 23.33 -9.73
CA THR A 582 20.98 24.06 -9.01
C THR A 582 20.95 25.55 -9.33
N LEU A 583 20.58 26.37 -8.35
CA LEU A 583 20.58 27.83 -8.50
C LEU A 583 21.94 28.46 -8.12
N VAL A 584 22.66 27.87 -7.16
CA VAL A 584 23.90 28.41 -6.55
C VAL A 584 25.08 27.45 -6.79
N GLY A 585 26.28 27.99 -7.02
CA GLY A 585 27.51 27.20 -7.25
C GLY A 585 27.52 26.50 -8.62
N ARG A 586 27.02 27.19 -9.67
CA ARG A 586 26.81 26.62 -11.01
C ARG A 586 28.10 26.13 -11.67
N SER A 587 29.22 26.82 -11.47
CA SER A 587 30.53 26.40 -12.01
C SER A 587 30.97 25.06 -11.44
N THR A 588 31.00 24.92 -10.11
CA THR A 588 31.30 23.66 -9.43
C THR A 588 30.32 22.55 -9.79
N ALA A 589 29.03 22.86 -9.89
CA ALA A 589 28.04 21.90 -10.37
C ALA A 589 28.32 21.43 -11.80
N LYS A 590 28.67 22.36 -12.71
CA LYS A 590 29.03 22.04 -14.09
C LYS A 590 30.29 21.17 -14.18
N SER A 591 31.33 21.49 -13.39
CA SER A 591 32.55 20.65 -13.33
C SER A 591 32.23 19.24 -12.86
N LYS A 592 31.41 19.08 -11.82
CA LYS A 592 30.96 17.75 -11.36
C LYS A 592 30.16 17.00 -12.42
N ILE A 593 29.26 17.68 -13.14
CA ILE A 593 28.49 17.08 -14.24
C ILE A 593 29.42 16.63 -15.35
N ASN A 594 30.41 17.44 -15.73
CA ASN A 594 31.37 17.07 -16.78
C ASN A 594 32.16 15.80 -16.41
N GLU A 595 32.65 15.70 -15.17
CA GLU A 595 33.36 14.51 -14.69
C GLU A 595 32.46 13.27 -14.64
N LEU A 596 31.20 13.43 -14.24
CA LEU A 596 30.22 12.33 -14.25
C LEU A 596 29.84 11.90 -15.67
N HIS A 597 29.71 12.85 -16.61
CA HIS A 597 29.52 12.55 -18.02
C HIS A 597 30.71 11.81 -18.62
N GLN A 598 31.94 12.23 -18.28
CA GLN A 598 33.15 11.54 -18.70
C GLN A 598 33.15 10.10 -18.17
N LEU A 599 32.92 9.90 -16.87
CA LEU A 599 32.82 8.57 -16.27
C LEU A 599 31.73 7.72 -16.94
N LYS A 600 30.58 8.30 -17.28
CA LYS A 600 29.50 7.60 -17.98
C LYS A 600 29.92 7.15 -19.39
N ASN A 601 30.65 7.99 -20.11
CA ASN A 601 31.15 7.68 -21.45
C ASN A 601 32.25 6.61 -21.40
N GLU A 602 33.16 6.69 -20.42
CA GLU A 602 34.17 5.67 -20.17
C GLU A 602 33.52 4.31 -19.87
N LEU A 603 32.49 4.29 -19.00
CA LEU A 603 31.70 3.09 -18.72
C LEU A 603 30.95 2.54 -19.95
N ALA A 604 30.63 3.38 -20.94
CA ALA A 604 29.97 2.96 -22.17
C ALA A 604 30.93 2.24 -23.13
N GLY A 605 32.23 2.52 -23.05
CA GLY A 605 33.25 1.89 -23.89
C GLY A 605 33.66 0.48 -23.45
N LEU A 606 33.15 -0.01 -22.33
CA LEU A 606 33.43 -1.33 -21.75
C LEU A 606 32.42 -2.35 -22.27
N GLU A 607 32.59 -2.80 -23.51
CA GLU A 607 31.60 -3.64 -24.18
C GLU A 607 31.89 -5.16 -24.08
N THR A 608 32.96 -5.62 -23.41
CA THR A 608 33.32 -7.05 -23.35
C THR A 608 33.43 -7.65 -21.94
N SER A 609 33.23 -8.97 -21.85
CA SER A 609 33.12 -9.73 -20.59
C SER A 609 34.40 -9.87 -19.76
N GLU A 610 35.56 -9.44 -20.26
CA GLU A 610 36.85 -9.55 -19.56
C GLU A 610 37.06 -8.48 -18.45
N GLU A 611 36.08 -7.58 -18.25
CA GLU A 611 36.33 -6.27 -17.64
C GLU A 611 35.68 -6.02 -16.26
N ALA A 612 35.38 -7.07 -15.49
CA ALA A 612 34.93 -6.88 -14.10
C ALA A 612 36.00 -6.13 -13.25
N HIS A 613 37.28 -6.40 -13.52
CA HIS A 613 38.41 -5.68 -12.93
C HIS A 613 38.55 -4.25 -13.47
N ALA A 614 38.29 -4.02 -14.76
CA ALA A 614 38.33 -2.68 -15.34
C ALA A 614 37.23 -1.78 -14.75
N LEU A 615 35.99 -2.27 -14.65
CA LEU A 615 34.88 -1.57 -13.98
C LEU A 615 35.25 -1.20 -12.53
N HIS A 616 35.86 -2.13 -11.80
CA HIS A 616 36.32 -1.88 -10.45
C HIS A 616 37.38 -0.78 -10.39
N ASN A 617 38.42 -0.85 -11.24
CA ASN A 617 39.50 0.14 -11.29
C ASN A 617 38.98 1.54 -11.65
N MET A 618 38.11 1.67 -12.66
CA MET A 618 37.50 2.95 -13.03
C MET A 618 36.66 3.56 -11.90
N LEU A 619 35.89 2.74 -11.19
CA LEU A 619 35.10 3.23 -10.06
C LEU A 619 36.00 3.63 -8.88
N THR A 620 37.15 2.99 -8.70
CA THR A 620 38.15 3.36 -7.70
C THR A 620 38.82 4.68 -8.06
N GLU A 621 39.31 4.84 -9.29
CA GLU A 621 39.89 6.09 -9.81
C GLU A 621 38.89 7.26 -9.73
N ALA A 622 37.61 7.01 -10.02
CA ALA A 622 36.56 8.00 -9.87
C ALA A 622 36.41 8.50 -8.43
N LYS A 623 36.63 7.66 -7.41
CA LYS A 623 36.55 8.10 -6.00
C LYS A 623 37.62 9.13 -5.66
N ASP A 624 38.77 9.07 -6.31
CA ASP A 624 39.92 9.93 -6.01
C ASP A 624 39.86 11.29 -6.73
N LYS A 625 38.89 11.49 -7.63
CA LYS A 625 38.72 12.76 -8.34
C LYS A 625 38.33 13.90 -7.37
N PRO A 626 39.19 14.93 -7.17
CA PRO A 626 38.96 15.95 -6.15
C PRO A 626 37.73 16.83 -6.44
N VAL A 627 37.33 16.93 -7.71
CA VAL A 627 36.14 17.65 -8.16
C VAL A 627 34.89 17.16 -7.43
N TYR A 628 34.77 15.86 -7.14
CA TYR A 628 33.60 15.33 -6.45
C TYR A 628 33.50 15.79 -5.00
N ASN A 629 34.61 16.08 -4.33
CA ASN A 629 34.60 16.60 -2.96
C ASN A 629 34.51 18.13 -2.85
N GLN A 630 34.40 18.86 -3.96
CA GLN A 630 34.23 20.32 -3.92
C GLN A 630 32.82 20.73 -3.47
N HIS A 631 32.71 21.56 -2.45
CA HIS A 631 31.44 22.09 -1.96
C HIS A 631 30.94 23.25 -2.81
N ARG A 632 29.61 23.36 -2.97
CA ARG A 632 28.97 24.42 -3.77
C ARG A 632 28.82 25.76 -3.03
N TRP A 633 28.88 25.74 -1.70
CA TRP A 633 28.47 26.86 -0.84
C TRP A 633 29.62 27.45 -0.02
N PHE A 634 30.48 26.60 0.53
CA PHE A 634 31.59 27.00 1.40
C PHE A 634 32.63 25.89 1.40
N SER A 635 33.91 26.23 1.55
CA SER A 635 34.94 25.22 1.74
C SER A 635 34.69 24.46 3.04
N SER A 636 34.56 23.13 2.96
CA SER A 636 34.35 22.27 4.13
C SER A 636 35.14 20.99 3.94
N PRO A 637 35.80 20.48 5.00
CA PRO A 637 36.50 19.19 4.93
C PRO A 637 35.53 17.99 4.93
N LYS A 638 34.22 18.21 5.13
CA LYS A 638 33.24 17.13 5.15
C LYS A 638 33.00 16.60 3.74
N GLU A 639 32.78 15.29 3.63
CA GLU A 639 32.42 14.65 2.37
C GLU A 639 31.16 15.28 1.74
N THR A 640 31.24 15.61 0.45
CA THR A 640 30.05 16.10 -0.28
C THR A 640 29.08 14.96 -0.64
N SER A 641 27.84 15.32 -0.99
CA SER A 641 26.88 14.33 -1.50
C SER A 641 27.33 13.63 -2.79
N THR A 642 28.22 14.22 -3.59
CA THR A 642 28.70 13.64 -4.85
C THR A 642 29.78 12.62 -4.57
N GLN A 643 30.72 12.96 -3.67
CA GLN A 643 31.73 12.02 -3.18
C GLN A 643 31.08 10.79 -2.55
N ARG A 644 30.08 10.99 -1.67
CA ARG A 644 29.34 9.86 -1.08
C ARG A 644 28.64 8.99 -2.11
N PHE A 645 28.07 9.60 -3.14
CA PHE A 645 27.39 8.86 -4.20
C PHE A 645 28.36 7.96 -4.96
N ILE A 646 29.55 8.46 -5.32
CA ILE A 646 30.59 7.68 -5.99
C ILE A 646 31.14 6.58 -5.07
N ASN A 647 31.36 6.89 -3.80
CA ASN A 647 31.78 5.91 -2.80
C ASN A 647 30.79 4.75 -2.63
N ASP A 648 29.49 5.06 -2.61
CA ASP A 648 28.41 4.07 -2.46
C ASP A 648 28.11 3.29 -3.77
N LEU A 649 28.58 3.76 -4.93
CA LEU A 649 28.19 3.23 -6.24
C LEU A 649 28.60 1.75 -6.46
N PRO A 650 29.83 1.29 -6.14
CA PRO A 650 30.22 -0.11 -6.31
C PRO A 650 29.34 -1.08 -5.51
N GLN A 651 29.11 -0.77 -4.22
CA GLN A 651 28.23 -1.57 -3.35
C GLN A 651 26.80 -1.59 -3.90
N ARG A 652 26.38 -0.49 -4.53
CA ARG A 652 25.03 -0.34 -5.06
C ARG A 652 24.74 -1.21 -6.27
N ILE A 653 25.74 -1.43 -7.12
CA ILE A 653 25.64 -2.22 -8.36
C ILE A 653 26.11 -3.67 -8.17
N GLY A 654 26.57 -4.04 -6.97
CA GLY A 654 27.11 -5.39 -6.72
C GLY A 654 28.47 -5.62 -7.41
N ALA A 655 29.26 -4.56 -7.56
CA ALA A 655 30.68 -4.67 -7.90
C ALA A 655 31.50 -5.03 -6.64
N PRO A 656 32.67 -5.68 -6.78
CA PRO A 656 33.56 -5.95 -5.66
C PRO A 656 33.84 -4.66 -4.86
N ALA A 657 33.84 -4.75 -3.53
CA ALA A 657 34.20 -3.61 -2.69
C ALA A 657 35.63 -3.18 -2.99
N ALA A 658 35.85 -1.87 -3.16
CA ALA A 658 37.18 -1.28 -3.34
C ALA A 658 37.85 -1.02 -2.00
#